data_AF-A0A662BSF3-F1
#
_entry.id   AF-A0A662BSF3-F1
#
_cell.length_a   1.000
_cell.length_b   1.000
_cell.length_c   1.000
_cell.angle_alpha   90.00
_cell.angle_beta   90.00
_cell.angle_gamma   90.00
#
_symmetry.space_group_name_H-M   'P 1'
#
loop_
_entity.id
_entity.type
_entity.pdbx_description
1 polymer ?
#
loop_
_entity_poly.entity_id
_entity_poly.type
_entity_poly.pdbx_seq_one_letter_code
_entity_poly.pdbx_strand_id
1 'polypeptide(L)'
;MIHKIMLACLFSCFYVLLMAQPQTYLCLQAGADIKIDGKLEEWKDTPWTDDFIDITGKPELIPHLRTRAKMMWDTNYLYIAAEMEEPHLWATVTERDRVIYVDNDFEIFIDPDGDTHNYAEIEVNAYGTVWDLFLTRPYRDGTTPLNSYNIDGLQLAVSLVGSINAPSDTDTGWVLEMAIPWNALTDMTYGKRKPYPDEYWRINFSRVHWELDVENGNYVKKAVPENNWVWSPQGKVDMHMPERWGYVFFSDMLAGQQTPVIPQIPYDEEIRIFLRSLYYTQKEFYREHKRYADKNEEIDTNFWVMLHFGGRLNISATEDQYLITYNNGPRGNTWFITQDGRIWKEKKIKAWIWMHGNNKLSDSAWAETFAKLASYGIDGILLGGSDDLLKRVIPLADDENIEIQAWRWMLNCNDKQVIEEHPEWYSVSREGYSCLEKQPYVGYYKWLCPSKEGVREYLISRVRETLSIEGLSGFHMDYIRHPDVILPRALWETYGLVQDHEMPEYDYCYCGHCRADFKNEHGYDPLDLEHPDQDSAWRQYRYDIVSNIVNSLEEELNNTDYKKLSAAVFPSPEIARTLVRQDWDKWRSLREVFPMIYHSFYNEDLPWIGEITWAGVYALNDRIPLYTGLYIPALTPKELSLAIMIAIDAGASGVSLFDYNAMTDEHWEAFTNRIRKYK
;
A
#
# COMPACT_ATOMS: atom_id res chain seq x y z
N MET A 1 -12.67 21.94 38.60
CA MET A 1 -11.98 22.30 37.34
C MET A 1 -11.68 21.04 36.53
N ILE A 2 -10.98 20.06 37.12
CA ILE A 2 -10.72 18.72 36.54
C ILE A 2 -11.99 18.00 36.04
N HIS A 3 -13.10 18.04 36.80
CA HIS A 3 -14.37 17.43 36.39
C HIS A 3 -15.07 18.11 35.19
N LYS A 4 -14.80 19.40 34.93
CA LYS A 4 -15.38 20.11 33.77
C LYS A 4 -14.55 19.87 32.50
N ILE A 5 -13.24 19.70 32.65
CA ILE A 5 -12.30 19.38 31.56
C ILE A 5 -12.48 17.92 31.12
N MET A 6 -12.65 16.98 32.07
CA MET A 6 -13.02 15.58 31.77
C MET A 6 -14.32 15.48 30.98
N LEU A 7 -15.36 16.25 31.33
CA LEU A 7 -16.65 16.21 30.63
C LEU A 7 -16.57 16.81 29.22
N ALA A 8 -15.73 17.83 29.01
CA ALA A 8 -15.51 18.44 27.70
C ALA A 8 -14.71 17.54 26.76
N CYS A 9 -13.67 16.86 27.25
CA CYS A 9 -12.87 15.89 26.47
C CYS A 9 -13.63 14.59 26.17
N LEU A 10 -14.48 14.12 27.12
CA LEU A 10 -15.41 13.04 26.85
C LEU A 10 -16.43 13.43 25.76
N PHE A 11 -16.87 14.69 25.69
CA PHE A 11 -17.79 15.18 24.66
C PHE A 11 -17.15 15.36 23.28
N SER A 12 -15.92 15.90 23.19
CA SER A 12 -15.23 16.09 21.89
C SER A 12 -14.82 14.76 21.25
N CYS A 13 -14.44 13.78 22.07
CA CYS A 13 -14.02 12.45 21.60
C CYS A 13 -15.23 11.53 21.29
N PHE A 14 -16.33 11.63 22.04
CA PHE A 14 -17.62 11.02 21.62
C PHE A 14 -18.12 11.64 20.31
N TYR A 15 -17.83 12.91 20.07
CA TYR A 15 -18.21 13.58 18.82
C TYR A 15 -17.56 12.92 17.62
N VAL A 16 -16.26 12.55 17.67
CA VAL A 16 -15.51 11.89 16.57
C VAL A 16 -16.03 10.48 16.29
N LEU A 17 -16.42 9.73 17.32
CA LEU A 17 -17.01 8.39 17.22
C LEU A 17 -18.51 8.39 16.84
N LEU A 18 -19.22 9.51 17.03
CA LEU A 18 -20.59 9.74 16.57
C LEU A 18 -20.67 10.36 15.17
N MET A 19 -19.53 10.63 14.52
CA MET A 19 -19.51 11.19 13.17
C MET A 19 -19.94 10.15 12.15
N ALA A 20 -20.69 10.59 11.15
CA ALA A 20 -20.98 9.77 9.99
C ALA A 20 -19.64 9.27 9.39
N GLN A 21 -19.53 7.95 9.23
CA GLN A 21 -18.37 7.32 8.63
C GLN A 21 -18.22 7.84 7.19
N PRO A 22 -16.99 8.17 6.74
CA PRO A 22 -16.81 8.56 5.36
C PRO A 22 -17.27 7.46 4.41
N GLN A 23 -17.89 7.86 3.30
CA GLN A 23 -18.37 6.90 2.31
C GLN A 23 -17.21 6.18 1.62
N THR A 24 -17.49 5.01 1.03
CA THR A 24 -16.50 4.24 0.27
C THR A 24 -17.00 4.00 -1.15
N TYR A 25 -16.09 3.99 -2.12
CA TYR A 25 -16.41 3.69 -3.52
C TYR A 25 -15.26 2.90 -4.16
N LEU A 26 -15.60 1.98 -5.07
CA LEU A 26 -14.60 1.27 -5.88
C LEU A 26 -14.59 1.84 -7.30
N CYS A 27 -13.52 2.56 -7.62
CA CYS A 27 -13.24 3.12 -8.94
C CYS A 27 -12.69 2.01 -9.85
N LEU A 28 -13.53 1.53 -10.77
CA LEU A 28 -13.20 0.46 -11.72
C LEU A 28 -12.43 0.98 -12.92
N GLN A 29 -11.66 0.11 -13.57
CA GLN A 29 -11.03 0.44 -14.84
C GLN A 29 -12.06 0.59 -15.96
N ALA A 30 -11.87 1.58 -16.82
CA ALA A 30 -12.67 1.77 -18.01
C ALA A 30 -12.49 0.57 -18.97
N GLY A 31 -13.58 -0.11 -19.31
CA GLY A 31 -13.57 -1.27 -20.23
C GLY A 31 -13.50 -0.90 -21.71
N ALA A 32 -13.64 0.38 -22.04
CA ALA A 32 -13.59 0.95 -23.38
C ALA A 32 -13.14 2.42 -23.29
N ASP A 33 -12.78 3.01 -24.43
CA ASP A 33 -12.49 4.45 -24.52
C ASP A 33 -13.71 5.26 -24.07
N ILE A 34 -13.53 6.14 -23.08
CA ILE A 34 -14.59 6.99 -22.55
C ILE A 34 -14.66 8.27 -23.37
N LYS A 35 -15.82 8.51 -23.98
CA LYS A 35 -16.08 9.73 -24.73
C LYS A 35 -16.79 10.74 -23.85
N ILE A 36 -16.14 11.86 -23.56
CA ILE A 36 -16.70 12.96 -22.77
C ILE A 36 -17.64 13.79 -23.67
N ASP A 37 -18.93 13.44 -23.71
CA ASP A 37 -19.94 14.11 -24.55
C ASP A 37 -21.25 14.51 -23.84
N GLY A 38 -21.25 14.38 -22.51
CA GLY A 38 -22.31 14.74 -21.58
C GLY A 38 -23.38 13.64 -21.49
N LYS A 39 -23.05 12.38 -21.81
CA LYS A 39 -24.01 11.28 -21.81
C LYS A 39 -23.43 10.06 -21.08
N LEU A 40 -24.30 9.12 -20.69
CA LEU A 40 -23.95 8.08 -19.72
C LEU A 40 -23.92 6.66 -20.31
N GLU A 41 -23.90 6.51 -21.63
CA GLU A 41 -23.91 5.23 -22.32
C GLU A 41 -22.70 4.35 -21.94
N GLU A 42 -21.50 4.94 -21.93
CA GLU A 42 -20.22 4.31 -21.56
C GLU A 42 -20.17 3.94 -20.07
N TRP A 43 -21.05 4.51 -19.25
CA TRP A 43 -21.07 4.38 -17.79
C TRP A 43 -22.05 3.34 -17.28
N LYS A 44 -22.81 2.68 -18.17
CA LYS A 44 -23.96 1.82 -17.80
C LYS A 44 -23.60 0.70 -16.83
N ASP A 45 -22.38 0.16 -16.93
CA ASP A 45 -21.89 -0.97 -16.14
C ASP A 45 -21.10 -0.54 -14.89
N THR A 46 -20.98 0.77 -14.67
CA THR A 46 -20.29 1.38 -13.52
C THR A 46 -21.29 1.66 -12.40
N PRO A 47 -21.01 1.25 -11.14
CA PRO A 47 -21.89 1.52 -10.01
C PRO A 47 -22.08 3.02 -9.75
N TRP A 48 -23.27 3.41 -9.31
CA TRP A 48 -23.51 4.74 -8.75
C TRP A 48 -22.94 4.83 -7.33
N THR A 49 -22.54 6.02 -6.91
CA THR A 49 -22.45 6.36 -5.48
C THR A 49 -23.84 6.25 -4.85
N ASP A 50 -23.90 6.25 -3.52
CA ASP A 50 -25.13 6.62 -2.83
C ASP A 50 -25.56 8.04 -3.23
N ASP A 51 -26.87 8.31 -3.12
CA ASP A 51 -27.44 9.63 -3.34
C ASP A 51 -26.86 10.63 -2.32
N PHE A 52 -26.66 11.88 -2.77
CA PHE A 52 -26.07 12.92 -1.94
C PHE A 52 -27.01 13.27 -0.77
N ILE A 53 -26.42 13.62 0.36
CA ILE A 53 -27.10 13.99 1.60
C ILE A 53 -26.70 15.41 2.01
N ASP A 54 -27.38 16.00 3.00
CA ASP A 54 -26.93 17.27 3.56
C ASP A 54 -25.50 17.17 4.11
N ILE A 55 -24.69 18.21 3.89
CA ILE A 55 -23.28 18.27 4.32
C ILE A 55 -23.07 17.99 5.81
N THR A 56 -24.06 18.28 6.66
CA THR A 56 -23.98 18.01 8.10
C THR A 56 -24.25 16.53 8.45
N GLY A 57 -24.76 15.74 7.51
CA GLY A 57 -25.14 14.34 7.70
C GLY A 57 -26.39 14.14 8.56
N LYS A 58 -27.15 15.21 8.85
CA LYS A 58 -28.34 15.14 9.69
C LYS A 58 -29.50 14.46 8.95
N PRO A 59 -30.11 13.41 9.52
CA PRO A 59 -31.13 12.62 8.83
C PRO A 59 -32.42 13.40 8.54
N GLU A 60 -32.68 14.49 9.26
CA GLU A 60 -33.83 15.37 9.02
C GLU A 60 -33.64 16.35 7.85
N LEU A 61 -32.40 16.55 7.38
CA LEU A 61 -32.08 17.40 6.24
C LEU A 61 -31.89 16.53 5.00
N ILE A 62 -32.98 16.31 4.27
CA ILE A 62 -33.00 15.44 3.10
C ILE A 62 -33.00 16.31 1.83
N PRO A 63 -31.99 16.18 0.96
CA PRO A 63 -32.00 16.81 -0.36
C PRO A 63 -33.27 16.46 -1.13
N HIS A 64 -33.97 17.48 -1.62
CA HIS A 64 -35.25 17.29 -2.33
C HIS A 64 -35.07 17.07 -3.83
N LEU A 65 -33.83 17.18 -4.34
CA LEU A 65 -33.46 16.90 -5.72
C LEU A 65 -32.31 15.90 -5.70
N ARG A 66 -32.50 14.75 -6.37
CA ARG A 66 -31.48 13.70 -6.35
C ARG A 66 -30.21 14.16 -7.06
N THR A 67 -29.07 13.82 -6.45
CA THR A 67 -27.74 13.99 -7.04
C THR A 67 -26.90 12.75 -6.71
N ARG A 68 -26.18 12.22 -7.70
CA ARG A 68 -25.32 11.04 -7.55
C ARG A 68 -24.22 11.03 -8.61
N ALA A 69 -23.13 10.31 -8.34
CA ALA A 69 -21.95 10.29 -9.22
C ALA A 69 -21.48 8.86 -9.56
N LYS A 70 -20.60 8.77 -10.55
CA LYS A 70 -19.84 7.56 -10.92
C LYS A 70 -18.38 7.93 -11.13
N MET A 71 -17.49 6.98 -10.86
CA MET A 71 -16.06 7.13 -11.10
C MET A 71 -15.51 5.90 -11.82
N MET A 72 -14.63 6.15 -12.80
CA MET A 72 -13.81 5.14 -13.46
C MET A 72 -12.40 5.69 -13.63
N TRP A 73 -11.45 4.83 -13.99
CA TRP A 73 -10.11 5.28 -14.32
C TRP A 73 -9.44 4.45 -15.42
N ASP A 74 -8.38 5.00 -16.01
CA ASP A 74 -7.49 4.26 -16.88
C ASP A 74 -6.02 4.70 -16.73
N THR A 75 -5.20 4.44 -17.74
CA THR A 75 -3.78 4.81 -17.73
C THR A 75 -3.55 6.32 -17.82
N ASN A 76 -4.51 7.08 -18.34
CA ASN A 76 -4.40 8.49 -18.70
C ASN A 76 -5.25 9.41 -17.80
N TYR A 77 -6.45 8.97 -17.39
CA TYR A 77 -7.44 9.81 -16.74
C TYR A 77 -8.08 9.15 -15.50
N LEU A 78 -8.47 10.01 -14.57
CA LEU A 78 -9.58 9.79 -13.65
C LEU A 78 -10.87 10.31 -14.32
N TYR A 79 -11.88 9.47 -14.46
CA TYR A 79 -13.16 9.84 -15.04
C TYR A 79 -14.21 10.02 -13.95
N ILE A 80 -15.01 11.08 -14.08
CA ILE A 80 -16.12 11.38 -13.17
C ILE A 80 -17.35 11.72 -14.00
N ALA A 81 -18.49 11.14 -13.62
CA ALA A 81 -19.79 11.52 -14.16
C ALA A 81 -20.79 11.80 -13.03
N ALA A 82 -21.68 12.78 -13.22
CA ALA A 82 -22.71 13.12 -12.25
C ALA A 82 -24.07 13.34 -12.93
N GLU A 83 -25.13 12.91 -12.24
CA GLU A 83 -26.52 13.14 -12.62
C GLU A 83 -27.20 13.97 -11.54
N MET A 84 -27.81 15.08 -11.93
CA MET A 84 -28.47 16.02 -11.04
C MET A 84 -29.89 16.29 -11.52
N GLU A 85 -30.88 16.00 -10.69
CA GLU A 85 -32.25 16.49 -10.88
C GLU A 85 -32.28 18.00 -10.63
N GLU A 86 -32.82 18.77 -11.59
CA GLU A 86 -32.88 20.23 -11.50
C GLU A 86 -34.08 20.72 -12.32
N PRO A 87 -35.21 21.08 -11.67
CA PRO A 87 -36.39 21.62 -12.36
C PRO A 87 -36.21 23.08 -12.79
N HIS A 88 -35.19 23.77 -12.28
CA HIS A 88 -34.91 25.17 -12.56
C HIS A 88 -33.44 25.34 -12.97
N LEU A 89 -33.12 24.99 -14.22
CA LEU A 89 -31.75 25.11 -14.73
C LEU A 89 -31.32 26.58 -14.73
N TRP A 90 -30.31 26.88 -13.92
CA TRP A 90 -29.85 28.24 -13.69
C TRP A 90 -28.32 28.31 -13.59
N ALA A 91 -27.73 29.21 -14.37
CA ALA A 91 -26.33 29.59 -14.26
C ALA A 91 -26.14 30.98 -14.86
N THR A 92 -25.18 31.75 -14.36
CA THR A 92 -24.89 33.11 -14.79
C THR A 92 -23.42 33.32 -15.14
N VAL A 93 -22.52 32.54 -14.55
CA VAL A 93 -21.07 32.63 -14.76
C VAL A 93 -20.68 31.89 -16.04
N THR A 94 -20.01 32.60 -16.96
CA THR A 94 -19.60 32.09 -18.28
C THR A 94 -18.09 32.21 -18.54
N GLU A 95 -17.39 32.97 -17.70
CA GLU A 95 -15.95 33.16 -17.78
C GLU A 95 -15.26 32.14 -16.87
N ARG A 96 -14.34 31.35 -17.45
CA ARG A 96 -13.51 30.38 -16.72
C ARG A 96 -12.68 31.07 -15.63
N ASP A 97 -12.39 30.35 -14.55
CA ASP A 97 -11.58 30.80 -13.40
C ASP A 97 -12.20 31.98 -12.62
N ARG A 98 -13.52 32.06 -12.65
CA ARG A 98 -14.33 32.93 -11.80
C ARG A 98 -15.00 32.11 -10.72
N VAL A 99 -15.28 32.73 -9.58
CA VAL A 99 -16.01 32.09 -8.48
C VAL A 99 -17.34 31.51 -8.99
N ILE A 100 -17.55 30.20 -8.89
CA ILE A 100 -18.71 29.50 -9.48
C ILE A 100 -19.83 29.24 -8.47
N TYR A 101 -19.56 29.00 -7.18
CA TYR A 101 -20.58 28.78 -6.13
C TYR A 101 -21.63 29.91 -6.00
N VAL A 102 -21.47 31.01 -6.72
CA VAL A 102 -22.52 32.02 -6.92
C VAL A 102 -23.61 31.57 -7.89
N ASP A 103 -23.50 30.43 -8.55
CA ASP A 103 -24.53 29.71 -9.31
C ASP A 103 -24.93 28.40 -8.57
N ASN A 104 -25.88 27.64 -9.10
CA ASN A 104 -25.97 26.22 -8.78
C ASN A 104 -24.84 25.48 -9.53
N ASP A 105 -24.12 24.62 -8.83
CA ASP A 105 -22.94 23.95 -9.39
C ASP A 105 -22.75 22.52 -8.86
N PHE A 106 -21.73 21.88 -9.41
CA PHE A 106 -21.20 20.61 -8.95
C PHE A 106 -19.70 20.78 -8.68
N GLU A 107 -19.27 20.39 -7.49
CA GLU A 107 -17.91 20.55 -7.01
C GLU A 107 -17.26 19.18 -6.78
N ILE A 108 -15.98 19.05 -7.15
CA ILE A 108 -15.16 17.84 -7.00
C ILE A 108 -13.95 18.19 -6.13
N PHE A 109 -13.71 17.39 -5.11
CA PHE A 109 -12.63 17.56 -4.15
C PHE A 109 -11.71 16.35 -4.13
N ILE A 110 -10.39 16.55 -4.24
CA ILE A 110 -9.41 15.44 -4.37
C ILE A 110 -8.18 15.71 -3.50
N ASP A 111 -7.99 14.89 -2.48
CA ASP A 111 -6.77 14.79 -1.64
C ASP A 111 -6.16 13.39 -1.85
N PRO A 112 -5.12 13.27 -2.72
CA PRO A 112 -4.60 11.98 -3.13
C PRO A 112 -3.97 11.13 -2.02
N ASP A 113 -3.19 11.72 -1.12
CA ASP A 113 -2.44 10.97 -0.09
C ASP A 113 -3.09 11.05 1.30
N GLY A 114 -4.16 11.83 1.45
CA GLY A 114 -4.94 11.98 2.66
C GLY A 114 -4.21 12.74 3.76
N ASP A 115 -3.13 13.47 3.45
CA ASP A 115 -2.39 14.27 4.41
C ASP A 115 -3.09 15.60 4.76
N THR A 116 -4.26 15.88 4.14
CA THR A 116 -5.07 17.11 4.21
C THR A 116 -4.46 18.35 3.60
N HIS A 117 -3.33 18.21 2.91
CA HIS A 117 -2.59 19.28 2.24
C HIS A 117 -2.57 19.02 0.73
N ASN A 118 -2.22 20.06 -0.02
CA ASN A 118 -2.02 19.98 -1.47
C ASN A 118 -3.18 19.30 -2.20
N TYR A 119 -4.42 19.71 -1.95
CA TYR A 119 -5.60 19.11 -2.55
C TYR A 119 -6.23 20.03 -3.60
N ALA A 120 -6.95 19.43 -4.53
CA ALA A 120 -7.63 20.13 -5.60
C ALA A 120 -9.14 20.25 -5.34
N GLU A 121 -9.71 21.30 -5.90
CA GLU A 121 -11.13 21.58 -5.98
C GLU A 121 -11.47 21.98 -7.42
N ILE A 122 -12.59 21.49 -7.95
CA ILE A 122 -13.08 21.80 -9.29
C ILE A 122 -14.57 22.08 -9.18
N GLU A 123 -14.99 23.31 -9.47
CA GLU A 123 -16.39 23.71 -9.54
C GLU A 123 -16.84 23.78 -11.01
N VAL A 124 -18.07 23.34 -11.29
CA VAL A 124 -18.68 23.39 -12.62
C VAL A 124 -20.16 23.76 -12.52
N ASN A 125 -20.60 24.79 -13.25
CA ASN A 125 -22.03 25.13 -13.33
C ASN A 125 -22.72 24.51 -14.56
N ALA A 126 -24.04 24.75 -14.70
CA ALA A 126 -24.84 24.23 -15.81
C ALA A 126 -24.42 24.77 -17.21
N TYR A 127 -23.59 25.82 -17.31
CA TYR A 127 -22.99 26.23 -18.58
C TYR A 127 -21.76 25.40 -18.97
N GLY A 128 -21.25 24.56 -18.05
CA GLY A 128 -19.95 23.92 -18.20
C GLY A 128 -18.79 24.90 -17.99
N THR A 129 -19.03 26.04 -17.36
CA THR A 129 -17.96 26.93 -16.89
C THR A 129 -17.24 26.24 -15.75
N VAL A 130 -15.91 26.32 -15.72
CA VAL A 130 -15.07 25.63 -14.74
C VAL A 130 -14.27 26.62 -13.94
N TRP A 131 -14.08 26.32 -12.66
CA TRP A 131 -13.09 26.93 -11.79
C TRP A 131 -12.33 25.83 -11.07
N ASP A 132 -11.03 25.72 -11.33
CA ASP A 132 -10.16 24.78 -10.64
C ASP A 132 -9.21 25.49 -9.68
N LEU A 133 -9.00 24.86 -8.53
CA LEU A 133 -8.38 25.43 -7.36
C LEU A 133 -7.40 24.43 -6.77
N PHE A 134 -6.29 24.97 -6.25
CA PHE A 134 -5.35 24.20 -5.46
C PHE A 134 -5.17 24.83 -4.09
N LEU A 135 -5.28 24.00 -3.06
CA LEU A 135 -5.13 24.41 -1.68
C LEU A 135 -3.97 23.67 -1.05
N THR A 136 -2.99 24.42 -0.56
CA THR A 136 -1.85 23.86 0.17
C THR A 136 -2.24 23.29 1.54
N ARG A 137 -3.37 23.71 2.12
CA ARG A 137 -3.95 23.26 3.40
C ARG A 137 -5.37 23.81 3.58
N PRO A 138 -6.16 23.39 4.57
CA PRO A 138 -7.52 23.91 4.81
C PRO A 138 -7.61 25.41 5.13
N TYR A 139 -8.73 26.05 4.76
CA TYR A 139 -9.00 27.46 5.09
C TYR A 139 -8.90 27.76 6.59
N ARG A 140 -9.40 26.83 7.42
CA ARG A 140 -9.33 26.89 8.89
C ARG A 140 -7.89 26.89 9.45
N ASP A 141 -6.90 26.63 8.61
CA ASP A 141 -5.47 26.62 8.89
C ASP A 141 -4.73 27.81 8.23
N GLY A 142 -5.49 28.82 7.77
CA GLY A 142 -4.94 30.11 7.33
C GLY A 142 -4.27 30.04 5.96
N THR A 143 -4.84 29.27 5.02
CA THR A 143 -4.42 29.32 3.62
C THR A 143 -5.21 30.34 2.79
N THR A 144 -4.74 30.59 1.59
CA THR A 144 -5.50 31.19 0.50
C THR A 144 -5.37 30.27 -0.71
N PRO A 145 -6.45 29.95 -1.44
CA PRO A 145 -6.40 29.08 -2.60
C PRO A 145 -5.54 29.71 -3.70
N LEU A 146 -4.84 28.86 -4.44
CA LEU A 146 -4.12 29.26 -5.64
C LEU A 146 -5.08 29.27 -6.82
N ASN A 147 -5.79 30.39 -7.00
CA ASN A 147 -6.74 30.59 -8.11
C ASN A 147 -6.09 30.57 -9.51
N SER A 148 -4.76 30.59 -9.60
CA SER A 148 -4.02 30.47 -10.87
C SER A 148 -3.71 29.02 -11.24
N TYR A 149 -4.09 28.07 -10.39
CA TYR A 149 -4.01 26.66 -10.72
C TYR A 149 -4.95 26.38 -11.91
N ASN A 150 -4.51 25.55 -12.84
CA ASN A 150 -5.29 25.16 -14.01
C ASN A 150 -5.03 23.68 -14.29
N ILE A 151 -6.10 22.89 -14.46
CA ILE A 151 -5.97 21.47 -14.80
C ILE A 151 -5.76 21.36 -16.31
N ASP A 152 -4.49 21.40 -16.73
CA ASP A 152 -4.10 21.27 -18.13
C ASP A 152 -4.57 19.93 -18.72
N GLY A 153 -5.39 19.99 -19.77
CA GLY A 153 -5.91 18.81 -20.46
C GLY A 153 -7.23 18.27 -19.91
N LEU A 154 -7.87 18.96 -18.95
CA LEU A 154 -9.22 18.64 -18.48
C LEU A 154 -10.20 18.55 -19.65
N GLN A 155 -10.91 17.42 -19.75
CA GLN A 155 -12.04 17.28 -20.66
C GLN A 155 -13.33 17.35 -19.86
N LEU A 156 -14.32 18.06 -20.40
CA LEU A 156 -15.59 18.34 -19.75
C LEU A 156 -16.71 18.37 -20.78
N ALA A 157 -17.85 17.77 -20.44
CA ALA A 157 -19.09 17.96 -21.18
C ALA A 157 -20.28 18.06 -20.22
N VAL A 158 -21.21 18.96 -20.55
CA VAL A 158 -22.47 19.15 -19.83
C VAL A 158 -23.62 18.96 -20.81
N SER A 159 -24.58 18.12 -20.43
CA SER A 159 -25.86 17.98 -21.14
C SER A 159 -27.00 18.45 -20.28
N LEU A 160 -27.82 19.35 -20.83
CA LEU A 160 -29.02 19.86 -20.18
C LEU A 160 -30.25 19.13 -20.69
N VAL A 161 -31.13 18.74 -19.77
CA VAL A 161 -32.45 18.20 -20.07
C VAL A 161 -33.48 19.26 -19.71
N GLY A 162 -33.50 20.33 -20.50
CA GLY A 162 -34.29 21.53 -20.23
C GLY A 162 -33.78 22.79 -20.92
N SER A 163 -34.33 23.94 -20.50
CA SER A 163 -34.04 25.27 -21.02
C SER A 163 -33.34 26.13 -19.94
N ILE A 164 -32.02 26.28 -20.04
CA ILE A 164 -31.27 27.09 -19.08
C ILE A 164 -31.77 28.53 -19.01
N ASN A 165 -31.92 29.04 -17.78
CA ASN A 165 -32.39 30.39 -17.47
C ASN A 165 -33.79 30.72 -18.04
N ALA A 166 -34.68 29.72 -18.12
CA ALA A 166 -36.06 29.91 -18.54
C ALA A 166 -37.06 29.62 -17.39
N PRO A 167 -37.42 30.61 -16.54
CA PRO A 167 -38.35 30.37 -15.43
C PRO A 167 -39.79 30.02 -15.82
N SER A 168 -40.10 30.03 -17.11
CA SER A 168 -41.43 29.75 -17.63
C SER A 168 -41.73 28.27 -17.87
N ASP A 169 -40.70 27.42 -17.93
CA ASP A 169 -40.85 25.97 -18.05
C ASP A 169 -40.35 25.25 -16.79
N THR A 170 -40.30 23.92 -16.88
CA THR A 170 -39.83 23.05 -15.80
C THR A 170 -38.93 22.02 -16.45
N ASP A 171 -37.69 22.02 -15.99
CA ASP A 171 -36.63 21.17 -16.52
C ASP A 171 -36.62 19.81 -15.81
N THR A 172 -35.75 18.90 -16.25
CA THR A 172 -35.54 17.62 -15.58
C THR A 172 -34.23 17.60 -14.82
N GLY A 173 -33.16 18.16 -15.40
CA GLY A 173 -31.84 18.07 -14.80
C GLY A 173 -30.72 18.27 -15.79
N TRP A 174 -29.53 17.92 -15.34
CA TRP A 174 -28.32 17.99 -16.15
C TRP A 174 -27.34 16.87 -15.78
N VAL A 175 -26.50 16.53 -16.76
CA VAL A 175 -25.46 15.51 -16.65
C VAL A 175 -24.12 16.20 -16.86
N LEU A 176 -23.16 15.83 -16.02
CA LEU A 176 -21.76 16.22 -16.13
C LEU A 176 -20.92 14.98 -16.46
N GLU A 177 -20.00 15.11 -17.40
CA GLU A 177 -18.89 14.17 -17.61
C GLU A 177 -17.56 14.91 -17.58
N MET A 178 -16.55 14.28 -16.98
CA MET A 178 -15.21 14.83 -16.84
C MET A 178 -14.15 13.75 -16.99
N ALA A 179 -13.08 14.05 -17.73
CA ALA A 179 -11.83 13.28 -17.71
C ALA A 179 -10.70 14.17 -17.19
N ILE A 180 -10.17 13.83 -16.01
CA ILE A 180 -9.11 14.56 -15.33
C ILE A 180 -7.78 13.85 -15.62
N PRO A 181 -6.84 14.49 -16.33
CA PRO A 181 -5.54 13.92 -16.61
C PRO A 181 -4.76 13.60 -15.33
N TRP A 182 -4.11 12.43 -15.28
CA TRP A 182 -3.32 12.04 -14.11
C TRP A 182 -2.19 13.01 -13.81
N ASN A 183 -1.49 13.53 -14.84
CA ASN A 183 -0.37 14.46 -14.64
C ASN A 183 -0.78 15.70 -13.81
N ALA A 184 -2.01 16.21 -13.99
CA ALA A 184 -2.53 17.31 -13.19
C ALA A 184 -2.74 16.93 -11.71
N LEU A 185 -3.11 15.68 -11.43
CA LEU A 185 -3.31 15.20 -10.06
C LEU A 185 -2.01 14.73 -9.38
N THR A 186 -1.07 14.19 -10.16
CA THR A 186 0.15 13.58 -9.63
C THR A 186 1.08 14.59 -8.96
N ASP A 187 1.10 15.86 -9.38
CA ASP A 187 1.93 16.89 -8.73
C ASP A 187 1.58 17.13 -7.26
N MET A 188 0.39 16.69 -6.85
CA MET A 188 -0.11 16.73 -5.47
C MET A 188 0.31 15.52 -4.64
N THR A 189 0.77 14.45 -5.28
CA THR A 189 1.13 13.18 -4.62
C THR A 189 2.61 13.13 -4.23
N TYR A 190 2.92 12.48 -3.11
CA TYR A 190 4.28 12.03 -2.85
C TYR A 190 4.71 11.01 -3.93
N GLY A 191 5.79 11.32 -4.66
CA GLY A 191 6.30 10.45 -5.73
C GLY A 191 5.76 10.74 -7.13
N LYS A 192 4.86 11.72 -7.30
CA LYS A 192 4.35 12.19 -8.60
C LYS A 192 3.79 11.08 -9.50
N ARG A 193 2.83 10.30 -8.96
CA ARG A 193 2.25 9.14 -9.67
C ARG A 193 0.74 9.02 -9.51
N LYS A 194 0.12 8.29 -10.43
CA LYS A 194 -1.29 7.86 -10.35
C LYS A 194 -1.47 6.74 -9.31
N PRO A 195 -2.70 6.43 -8.89
CA PRO A 195 -2.92 5.38 -7.91
C PRO A 195 -2.64 3.98 -8.49
N TYR A 196 -2.25 3.06 -7.64
CA TYR A 196 -2.22 1.62 -7.94
C TYR A 196 -3.56 0.96 -7.62
N PRO A 197 -3.84 -0.23 -8.19
CA PRO A 197 -4.90 -1.08 -7.69
C PRO A 197 -4.78 -1.28 -6.17
N ASP A 198 -5.92 -1.30 -5.50
CA ASP A 198 -6.14 -1.37 -4.05
C ASP A 198 -5.65 -0.16 -3.23
N GLU A 199 -5.09 0.88 -3.86
CA GLU A 199 -4.93 2.18 -3.20
C GLU A 199 -6.26 2.90 -3.08
N TYR A 200 -6.36 3.80 -2.10
CA TYR A 200 -7.46 4.75 -2.05
C TYR A 200 -6.95 6.18 -2.05
N TRP A 201 -7.75 7.08 -2.63
CA TRP A 201 -7.62 8.53 -2.47
C TRP A 201 -8.80 9.08 -1.67
N ARG A 202 -8.64 10.26 -1.07
CA ARG A 202 -9.74 10.99 -0.42
C ARG A 202 -10.43 11.85 -1.48
N ILE A 203 -11.65 11.49 -1.85
CA ILE A 203 -12.42 12.23 -2.87
C ILE A 203 -13.81 12.53 -2.32
N ASN A 204 -14.33 13.72 -2.62
CA ASN A 204 -15.72 14.02 -2.34
C ASN A 204 -16.36 14.89 -3.42
N PHE A 205 -17.68 14.95 -3.37
CA PHE A 205 -18.51 15.73 -4.27
C PHE A 205 -19.46 16.60 -3.47
N SER A 206 -19.76 17.78 -4.00
CA SER A 206 -20.78 18.68 -3.48
C SER A 206 -21.64 19.19 -4.63
N ARG A 207 -22.90 19.46 -4.33
CA ARG A 207 -23.79 20.31 -5.12
C ARG A 207 -24.10 21.52 -4.28
N VAL A 208 -23.68 22.69 -4.72
CA VAL A 208 -24.19 23.95 -4.17
C VAL A 208 -25.54 24.22 -4.84
N HIS A 209 -26.57 24.36 -4.01
CA HIS A 209 -27.94 24.60 -4.48
C HIS A 209 -28.54 25.83 -3.81
N TRP A 210 -28.70 26.88 -4.62
CA TRP A 210 -29.46 28.07 -4.29
C TRP A 210 -30.93 27.87 -4.61
N GLU A 211 -31.75 28.23 -3.63
CA GLU A 211 -33.18 28.40 -3.84
C GLU A 211 -33.44 29.64 -4.70
N LEU A 212 -34.32 29.51 -5.69
CA LEU A 212 -34.62 30.56 -6.67
C LEU A 212 -36.08 31.05 -6.56
N ASP A 213 -36.28 32.35 -6.71
CA ASP A 213 -37.54 33.02 -7.00
C ASP A 213 -37.56 33.49 -8.46
N VAL A 214 -38.73 33.90 -8.95
CA VAL A 214 -38.90 34.47 -10.29
C VAL A 214 -39.34 35.92 -10.19
N GLU A 215 -38.49 36.84 -10.65
CA GLU A 215 -38.80 38.27 -10.73
C GLU A 215 -38.66 38.78 -12.16
N ASN A 216 -39.71 39.43 -12.67
CA ASN A 216 -39.74 39.99 -14.02
C ASN A 216 -39.34 38.98 -15.13
N GLY A 217 -39.68 37.70 -14.93
CA GLY A 217 -39.37 36.62 -15.86
C GLY A 217 -37.93 36.09 -15.80
N ASN A 218 -37.15 36.45 -14.78
CA ASN A 218 -35.78 35.95 -14.57
C ASN A 218 -35.68 35.26 -13.21
N TYR A 219 -34.79 34.27 -13.10
CA TYR A 219 -34.43 33.68 -11.81
C TYR A 219 -33.66 34.71 -10.96
N VAL A 220 -34.00 34.76 -9.68
CA VAL A 220 -33.30 35.55 -8.66
C VAL A 220 -33.11 34.66 -7.43
N LYS A 221 -31.93 34.70 -6.81
CA LYS A 221 -31.68 33.94 -5.58
C LYS A 221 -32.60 34.39 -4.45
N LYS A 222 -33.15 33.44 -3.71
CA LYS A 222 -33.79 33.70 -2.43
C LYS A 222 -32.74 34.19 -1.43
N ALA A 223 -33.15 35.06 -0.52
CA ALA A 223 -32.30 35.58 0.57
C ALA A 223 -32.14 34.56 1.72
N VAL A 224 -31.78 33.32 1.38
CA VAL A 224 -31.45 32.23 2.31
C VAL A 224 -30.08 31.67 1.96
N PRO A 225 -29.37 31.04 2.91
CA PRO A 225 -28.12 30.34 2.61
C PRO A 225 -28.33 29.25 1.56
N GLU A 226 -27.28 28.96 0.79
CA GLU A 226 -27.21 27.82 -0.09
C GLU A 226 -27.31 26.50 0.68
N ASN A 227 -27.88 25.50 0.03
CA ASN A 227 -27.79 24.13 0.48
C ASN A 227 -26.53 23.50 -0.10
N ASN A 228 -25.81 22.72 0.71
CA ASN A 228 -24.66 21.93 0.27
C ASN A 228 -25.03 20.46 0.42
N TRP A 229 -25.22 19.79 -0.70
CA TRP A 229 -25.54 18.36 -0.73
C TRP A 229 -24.33 17.59 -1.22
N VAL A 230 -23.90 16.57 -0.48
CA VAL A 230 -22.59 15.94 -0.65
C VAL A 230 -22.69 14.43 -0.68
N TRP A 231 -21.73 13.77 -1.32
CA TRP A 231 -21.65 12.31 -1.28
C TRP A 231 -21.25 11.81 0.12
N SER A 232 -20.10 12.24 0.63
CA SER A 232 -19.63 11.94 1.99
C SER A 232 -19.88 13.13 2.93
N PRO A 233 -20.60 12.96 4.05
CA PRO A 233 -20.94 14.06 4.96
C PRO A 233 -19.71 14.58 5.71
N GLN A 234 -19.67 15.89 5.92
CA GLN A 234 -18.60 16.57 6.65
C GLN A 234 -18.95 16.76 8.13
N GLY A 235 -20.23 16.67 8.52
CA GLY A 235 -20.68 16.90 9.90
C GLY A 235 -20.77 18.38 10.30
N LYS A 236 -20.34 19.28 9.41
CA LYS A 236 -20.41 20.74 9.50
C LYS A 236 -20.52 21.28 8.07
N VAL A 237 -21.15 22.44 7.89
CA VAL A 237 -21.11 23.19 6.62
C VAL A 237 -19.69 23.71 6.36
N ASP A 238 -18.82 22.85 5.84
CA ASP A 238 -17.39 23.07 5.57
C ASP A 238 -16.87 21.92 4.68
N MET A 239 -16.71 22.13 3.36
CA MET A 239 -16.16 21.09 2.47
C MET A 239 -14.65 20.92 2.63
N HIS A 240 -13.95 21.90 3.20
CA HIS A 240 -12.49 21.88 3.37
C HIS A 240 -12.09 21.12 4.65
N MET A 241 -12.65 19.92 4.79
CA MET A 241 -12.28 18.91 5.78
C MET A 241 -11.82 17.62 5.06
N PRO A 242 -10.68 17.59 4.33
CA PRO A 242 -10.32 16.44 3.49
C PRO A 242 -10.22 15.11 4.24
N GLU A 243 -9.93 15.16 5.53
CA GLU A 243 -9.96 14.01 6.42
C GLU A 243 -11.35 13.37 6.58
N ARG A 244 -12.42 13.96 6.04
CA ARG A 244 -13.81 13.45 6.08
C ARG A 244 -14.38 13.12 4.69
N TRP A 245 -13.61 13.32 3.64
CA TRP A 245 -14.01 12.95 2.27
C TRP A 245 -14.13 11.44 2.11
N GLY A 246 -14.77 10.96 1.05
CA GLY A 246 -14.94 9.52 0.85
C GLY A 246 -13.62 8.82 0.54
N TYR A 247 -13.55 7.53 0.84
CA TYR A 247 -12.47 6.63 0.43
C TYR A 247 -12.79 6.07 -0.96
N VAL A 248 -12.04 6.50 -1.99
CA VAL A 248 -12.18 5.96 -3.35
C VAL A 248 -11.04 4.99 -3.62
N PHE A 249 -11.34 3.69 -3.57
CA PHE A 249 -10.40 2.61 -3.87
C PHE A 249 -10.29 2.39 -5.38
N PHE A 250 -9.08 2.28 -5.91
CA PHE A 250 -8.84 2.03 -7.33
C PHE A 250 -8.69 0.53 -7.57
N SER A 251 -9.37 -0.02 -8.57
CA SER A 251 -9.27 -1.44 -8.93
C SER A 251 -8.81 -1.61 -10.37
N ASP A 252 -8.03 -2.64 -10.66
CA ASP A 252 -7.71 -3.08 -12.02
C ASP A 252 -8.85 -3.88 -12.69
N MET A 253 -9.92 -4.16 -11.96
CA MET A 253 -11.12 -4.78 -12.50
C MET A 253 -11.82 -3.84 -13.49
N LEU A 254 -12.13 -4.36 -14.68
CA LEU A 254 -12.91 -3.63 -15.68
C LEU A 254 -14.37 -3.46 -15.22
N ALA A 255 -14.95 -2.30 -15.51
CA ALA A 255 -16.38 -2.06 -15.32
C ALA A 255 -17.22 -3.15 -16.00
N GLY A 256 -18.21 -3.70 -15.29
CA GLY A 256 -19.07 -4.79 -15.77
C GLY A 256 -18.56 -6.22 -15.54
N GLN A 257 -17.38 -6.41 -14.94
CA GLN A 257 -16.88 -7.74 -14.55
C GLN A 257 -17.11 -8.04 -13.06
N GLN A 258 -17.75 -9.18 -12.76
CA GLN A 258 -18.00 -9.71 -11.39
C GLN A 258 -18.73 -8.74 -10.43
N THR A 259 -19.00 -9.19 -9.20
CA THR A 259 -19.48 -8.33 -8.11
C THR A 259 -18.24 -7.82 -7.36
N PRO A 260 -17.88 -6.53 -7.47
CA PRO A 260 -16.67 -6.03 -6.85
C PRO A 260 -16.80 -6.00 -5.32
N VAL A 261 -15.73 -6.35 -4.61
CA VAL A 261 -15.64 -6.20 -3.15
C VAL A 261 -14.79 -4.98 -2.85
N ILE A 262 -15.36 -4.02 -2.11
CA ILE A 262 -14.60 -2.85 -1.66
C ILE A 262 -13.60 -3.30 -0.59
N PRO A 263 -12.30 -2.97 -0.71
CA PRO A 263 -11.32 -3.27 0.33
C PRO A 263 -11.70 -2.65 1.69
N GLN A 264 -11.23 -3.27 2.77
CA GLN A 264 -11.34 -2.66 4.09
C GLN A 264 -10.41 -1.46 4.20
N ILE A 265 -10.87 -0.41 4.89
CA ILE A 265 -10.04 0.75 5.23
C ILE A 265 -8.83 0.27 6.05
N PRO A 266 -7.58 0.60 5.64
CA PRO A 266 -6.40 0.11 6.34
C PRO A 266 -6.32 0.59 7.80
N TYR A 267 -5.73 -0.23 8.67
CA TYR A 267 -5.51 0.09 10.09
C TYR A 267 -4.74 1.42 10.30
N ASP A 268 -3.86 1.77 9.36
CA ASP A 268 -3.14 3.05 9.36
C ASP A 268 -4.10 4.27 9.43
N GLU A 269 -5.32 4.16 8.90
CA GLU A 269 -6.33 5.22 8.98
C GLU A 269 -6.90 5.40 10.39
N GLU A 270 -6.98 4.33 11.19
CA GLU A 270 -7.36 4.46 12.59
C GLU A 270 -6.36 5.35 13.36
N ILE A 271 -5.07 5.21 13.03
CA ILE A 271 -4.00 6.07 13.58
C ILE A 271 -4.17 7.51 13.08
N ARG A 272 -4.48 7.72 11.78
CA ARG A 272 -4.72 9.07 11.24
C ARG A 272 -5.91 9.74 11.90
N ILE A 273 -7.03 9.05 12.08
CA ILE A 273 -8.23 9.54 12.77
C ILE A 273 -7.89 9.90 14.22
N PHE A 274 -7.13 9.05 14.90
CA PHE A 274 -6.67 9.32 16.25
C PHE A 274 -5.83 10.61 16.32
N LEU A 275 -4.80 10.74 15.48
CA LEU A 275 -3.95 11.94 15.41
C LEU A 275 -4.76 13.19 15.07
N ARG A 276 -5.73 13.06 14.16
CA ARG A 276 -6.62 14.15 13.78
C ARG A 276 -7.48 14.64 14.96
N SER A 277 -7.94 13.72 15.82
CA SER A 277 -8.66 14.10 17.03
C SER A 277 -7.77 14.95 17.96
N LEU A 278 -6.49 14.62 18.08
CA LEU A 278 -5.52 15.43 18.85
C LEU A 278 -5.29 16.81 18.24
N TYR A 279 -5.29 16.93 16.91
CA TYR A 279 -5.21 18.22 16.24
C TYR A 279 -6.40 19.12 16.60
N TYR A 280 -7.62 18.58 16.61
CA TYR A 280 -8.81 19.32 17.04
C TYR A 280 -8.75 19.71 18.52
N THR A 281 -8.30 18.79 19.38
CA THR A 281 -8.10 19.08 20.81
C THR A 281 -7.08 20.19 21.04
N GLN A 282 -5.95 20.21 20.30
CA GLN A 282 -4.98 21.31 20.37
C GLN A 282 -5.59 22.66 19.95
N LYS A 283 -6.46 22.68 18.93
CA LYS A 283 -7.16 23.92 18.55
C LYS A 283 -8.11 24.42 19.63
N GLU A 284 -8.84 23.54 20.29
CA GLU A 284 -9.70 23.88 21.43
C GLU A 284 -8.87 24.39 22.61
N PHE A 285 -7.80 23.69 22.95
CA PHE A 285 -6.87 24.08 24.02
C PHE A 285 -6.27 25.47 23.78
N TYR A 286 -5.80 25.75 22.56
CA TYR A 286 -5.26 27.05 22.19
C TYR A 286 -6.32 28.16 22.28
N ARG A 287 -7.58 27.90 21.90
CA ARG A 287 -8.66 28.90 22.02
C ARG A 287 -8.85 29.34 23.47
N GLU A 288 -8.77 28.41 24.41
CA GLU A 288 -8.95 28.67 25.85
C GLU A 288 -7.71 29.26 26.51
N HIS A 289 -6.51 28.74 26.20
CA HIS A 289 -5.28 29.02 26.94
C HIS A 289 -4.32 29.97 26.23
N LYS A 290 -4.54 30.25 24.94
CA LYS A 290 -3.67 31.08 24.07
C LYS A 290 -2.23 30.57 23.96
N ARG A 291 -2.05 29.25 24.11
CA ARG A 291 -0.82 28.49 23.84
C ARG A 291 -1.21 27.07 23.46
N TYR A 292 -0.30 26.34 22.82
CA TYR A 292 -0.47 24.91 22.63
C TYR A 292 -0.13 24.14 23.90
N ALA A 293 -0.72 22.95 24.04
CA ALA A 293 -0.31 21.99 25.04
C ALA A 293 1.04 21.40 24.66
N ASP A 294 1.96 21.33 25.62
CA ASP A 294 3.31 20.77 25.43
C ASP A 294 3.50 19.43 26.15
N LYS A 295 2.44 18.93 26.79
CA LYS A 295 2.42 17.70 27.59
C LYS A 295 1.14 16.92 27.38
N ASN A 296 1.25 15.60 27.39
CA ASN A 296 0.14 14.67 27.16
C ASN A 296 -0.99 14.83 28.19
N GLU A 297 -0.67 15.21 29.42
CA GLU A 297 -1.63 15.39 30.52
C GLU A 297 -2.52 16.62 30.35
N GLU A 298 -2.11 17.61 29.55
CA GLU A 298 -2.87 18.86 29.37
C GLU A 298 -4.06 18.71 28.42
N ILE A 299 -4.03 17.69 27.56
CA ILE A 299 -5.06 17.40 26.57
C ILE A 299 -5.73 16.03 26.79
N ASP A 300 -5.63 15.49 28.02
CA ASP A 300 -6.33 14.29 28.55
C ASP A 300 -6.43 13.11 27.57
N THR A 301 -5.28 12.72 27.01
CA THR A 301 -5.16 11.69 25.96
C THR A 301 -5.10 10.25 26.48
N ASN A 302 -4.98 10.07 27.79
CA ASN A 302 -4.52 8.82 28.40
C ASN A 302 -5.52 7.66 28.33
N PHE A 303 -6.83 7.92 28.27
CA PHE A 303 -7.82 6.83 28.33
C PHE A 303 -7.97 6.07 27.00
N TRP A 304 -7.81 6.73 25.86
CA TRP A 304 -7.98 6.11 24.52
C TRP A 304 -6.67 5.55 23.93
N VAL A 305 -5.55 6.26 24.12
CA VAL A 305 -4.21 5.78 23.73
C VAL A 305 -3.87 4.43 24.36
N MET A 306 -4.28 4.24 25.62
CA MET A 306 -4.01 3.03 26.39
C MET A 306 -4.91 1.85 25.98
N LEU A 307 -6.11 2.10 25.43
CA LEU A 307 -7.12 1.05 25.23
C LEU A 307 -7.08 0.37 23.85
N HIS A 308 -6.55 1.01 22.80
CA HIS A 308 -6.66 0.50 21.43
C HIS A 308 -5.35 0.34 20.63
N PHE A 309 -4.30 1.14 20.88
CA PHE A 309 -3.22 1.27 19.88
C PHE A 309 -1.81 0.88 20.33
N GLY A 310 -1.54 0.62 21.61
CA GLY A 310 -0.20 0.18 22.07
C GLY A 310 0.98 1.00 21.49
N GLY A 311 1.27 2.19 22.02
CA GLY A 311 2.33 3.05 21.46
C GLY A 311 2.82 4.14 22.41
N ARG A 312 3.72 5.00 21.92
CA ARG A 312 4.21 6.18 22.67
C ARG A 312 3.88 7.48 21.93
N LEU A 313 3.10 8.34 22.59
CA LEU A 313 2.77 9.68 22.14
C LEU A 313 3.73 10.69 22.75
N ASN A 314 4.28 11.59 21.94
CA ASN A 314 5.08 12.72 22.38
C ASN A 314 4.52 14.01 21.78
N ILE A 315 4.46 15.07 22.58
CA ILE A 315 4.04 16.40 22.13
C ILE A 315 5.20 17.35 22.36
N SER A 316 5.55 18.11 21.34
CA SER A 316 6.47 19.23 21.42
C SER A 316 5.76 20.47 20.93
N ALA A 317 5.82 21.57 21.68
CA ALA A 317 5.17 22.82 21.29
C ALA A 317 6.08 24.02 21.54
N THR A 318 5.90 25.04 20.70
CA THR A 318 6.41 26.41 20.87
C THR A 318 5.22 27.35 21.05
N GLU A 319 5.45 28.67 21.04
CA GLU A 319 4.34 29.65 21.10
C GLU A 319 3.38 29.55 19.91
N ASP A 320 3.92 29.24 18.71
CA ASP A 320 3.18 29.31 17.45
C ASP A 320 3.00 27.96 16.74
N GLN A 321 3.66 26.88 17.20
CA GLN A 321 3.66 25.59 16.51
C GLN A 321 3.62 24.43 17.50
N TYR A 322 3.18 23.27 17.02
CA TYR A 322 3.37 22.01 17.73
C TYR A 322 3.63 20.86 16.75
N LEU A 323 4.29 19.84 17.26
CA LEU A 323 4.46 18.54 16.63
C LEU A 323 3.99 17.47 17.61
N ILE A 324 3.04 16.66 17.17
CA ILE A 324 2.67 15.43 17.86
C ILE A 324 3.31 14.28 17.11
N THR A 325 4.05 13.45 17.83
CA THR A 325 4.69 12.24 17.33
C THR A 325 4.04 11.02 17.97
N TYR A 326 3.58 10.08 17.16
CA TYR A 326 3.04 8.80 17.63
C TYR A 326 3.88 7.63 17.10
N ASN A 327 4.49 6.90 18.02
CA ASN A 327 5.25 5.70 17.71
C ASN A 327 4.38 4.47 17.95
N ASN A 328 4.02 3.75 16.88
CA ASN A 328 3.22 2.53 16.93
C ASN A 328 4.06 1.30 17.38
N GLY A 329 4.70 1.43 18.54
CA GLY A 329 5.58 0.40 19.12
C GLY A 329 7.02 0.38 18.59
N PRO A 330 7.90 -0.50 19.14
CA PRO A 330 9.34 -0.53 18.83
C PRO A 330 9.69 -0.85 17.37
N ARG A 331 8.75 -1.46 16.64
CA ARG A 331 8.89 -1.94 15.26
C ARG A 331 7.98 -1.21 14.26
N GLY A 332 7.11 -0.32 14.74
CA GLY A 332 6.14 0.39 13.90
C GLY A 332 6.70 1.66 13.28
N ASN A 333 5.95 2.19 12.32
CA ASN A 333 6.23 3.50 11.74
C ASN A 333 6.03 4.60 12.79
N THR A 334 6.75 5.70 12.60
CA THR A 334 6.52 6.92 13.38
C THR A 334 5.59 7.82 12.59
N TRP A 335 4.49 8.20 13.22
CA TRP A 335 3.53 9.13 12.64
C TRP A 335 3.67 10.50 13.25
N PHE A 336 3.37 11.51 12.47
CA PHE A 336 3.48 12.90 12.86
C PHE A 336 2.21 13.65 12.49
N ILE A 337 1.82 14.61 13.33
CA ILE A 337 0.81 15.61 12.98
C ILE A 337 1.22 17.00 13.50
N THR A 338 1.00 18.03 12.68
CA THR A 338 1.36 19.43 12.96
C THR A 338 0.15 20.32 13.24
N GLN A 339 0.41 21.57 13.62
CA GLN A 339 -0.60 22.57 13.97
C GLN A 339 -1.59 22.94 12.85
N ASP A 340 -1.21 22.73 11.60
CA ASP A 340 -2.07 22.87 10.41
C ASP A 340 -2.73 21.55 10.00
N GLY A 341 -2.54 20.49 10.77
CA GLY A 341 -3.20 19.21 10.59
C GLY A 341 -2.51 18.30 9.59
N ARG A 342 -1.35 18.65 9.03
CA ARG A 342 -0.64 17.75 8.11
C ARG A 342 -0.25 16.45 8.82
N ILE A 343 -0.56 15.31 8.22
CA ILE A 343 -0.18 13.99 8.77
C ILE A 343 0.82 13.31 7.83
N TRP A 344 1.93 12.81 8.35
CA TRP A 344 2.82 11.96 7.57
C TRP A 344 3.39 10.83 8.41
N LYS A 345 3.99 9.87 7.71
CA LYS A 345 4.57 8.64 8.25
C LYS A 345 6.04 8.58 7.88
N GLU A 346 6.93 8.48 8.85
CA GLU A 346 8.32 8.08 8.59
C GLU A 346 8.46 6.57 8.75
N LYS A 347 9.04 5.95 7.72
CA LYS A 347 9.41 4.54 7.74
C LYS A 347 10.70 4.40 8.55
N LYS A 348 10.69 3.51 9.53
CA LYS A 348 11.91 3.14 10.26
C LYS A 348 12.82 2.33 9.34
N ILE A 349 13.96 2.91 8.97
CA ILE A 349 14.96 2.20 8.16
C ILE A 349 15.65 1.14 9.02
N LYS A 350 15.56 -0.12 8.60
CA LYS A 350 16.28 -1.23 9.24
C LYS A 350 17.39 -1.80 8.38
N ALA A 351 18.44 -2.27 9.04
CA ALA A 351 19.49 -3.06 8.40
C ALA A 351 19.49 -4.48 8.95
N TRP A 352 19.43 -5.43 8.03
CA TRP A 352 19.47 -6.85 8.29
C TRP A 352 20.79 -7.46 7.82
N ILE A 353 21.18 -8.58 8.40
CA ILE A 353 22.33 -9.34 7.94
C ILE A 353 22.10 -10.85 7.99
N TRP A 354 22.58 -11.56 6.99
CA TRP A 354 22.51 -13.01 6.92
C TRP A 354 23.72 -13.63 7.62
N MET A 355 23.44 -14.58 8.51
CA MET A 355 24.45 -15.26 9.31
C MET A 355 24.18 -16.76 9.39
N HIS A 356 25.23 -17.56 9.19
CA HIS A 356 25.20 -18.97 9.52
C HIS A 356 25.47 -19.18 11.01
N GLY A 357 24.66 -20.01 11.65
CA GLY A 357 24.84 -20.39 13.04
C GLY A 357 26.12 -21.19 13.27
N ASN A 358 26.76 -20.95 14.40
CA ASN A 358 27.96 -21.65 14.84
C ASN A 358 27.80 -22.17 16.26
N ASN A 359 27.50 -23.47 16.37
CA ASN A 359 27.32 -24.17 17.66
C ASN A 359 28.59 -24.20 18.51
N LYS A 360 29.77 -23.91 17.95
CA LYS A 360 31.04 -23.93 18.68
C LYS A 360 31.36 -22.61 19.39
N LEU A 361 30.69 -21.51 19.05
CA LEU A 361 30.88 -20.23 19.74
C LEU A 361 30.32 -20.29 21.16
N SER A 362 31.03 -19.68 22.11
CA SER A 362 30.55 -19.49 23.48
C SER A 362 29.48 -18.39 23.55
N ASP A 363 28.71 -18.35 24.64
CA ASP A 363 27.69 -17.30 24.84
C ASP A 363 28.32 -15.91 24.86
N SER A 364 29.48 -15.78 25.52
CA SER A 364 30.24 -14.52 25.55
C SER A 364 30.66 -14.06 24.15
N ALA A 365 31.04 -14.98 23.26
CA ALA A 365 31.43 -14.63 21.89
C ALA A 365 30.21 -14.22 21.04
N TRP A 366 29.05 -14.85 21.25
CA TRP A 366 27.79 -14.43 20.63
C TRP A 366 27.36 -13.05 21.12
N ALA A 367 27.37 -12.81 22.43
CA ALA A 367 27.02 -11.52 23.00
C ALA A 367 27.94 -10.40 22.47
N GLU A 368 29.26 -10.63 22.40
CA GLU A 368 30.20 -9.67 21.81
C GLU A 368 29.90 -9.41 20.33
N THR A 369 29.53 -10.46 19.58
CA THR A 369 29.14 -10.32 18.17
C THR A 369 27.88 -9.47 18.01
N PHE A 370 26.84 -9.70 18.84
CA PHE A 370 25.61 -8.92 18.80
C PHE A 370 25.84 -7.47 19.21
N ALA A 371 26.59 -7.21 20.28
CA ALA A 371 26.94 -5.85 20.70
C ALA A 371 27.69 -5.10 19.58
N LYS A 372 28.62 -5.80 18.89
CA LYS A 372 29.35 -5.24 17.75
C LYS A 372 28.41 -4.90 16.59
N LEU A 373 27.52 -5.82 16.21
CA LEU A 373 26.53 -5.60 15.14
C LEU A 373 25.57 -4.44 15.46
N ALA A 374 25.07 -4.37 16.70
CA ALA A 374 24.24 -3.26 17.16
C ALA A 374 24.99 -1.93 17.05
N SER A 375 26.27 -1.89 17.45
CA SER A 375 27.12 -0.69 17.33
C SER A 375 27.30 -0.22 15.88
N TYR A 376 27.28 -1.14 14.91
CA TYR A 376 27.34 -0.81 13.49
C TYR A 376 26.01 -0.32 12.93
N GLY A 377 24.91 -0.55 13.65
CA GLY A 377 23.57 -0.17 13.24
C GLY A 377 22.80 -1.31 12.57
N ILE A 378 23.10 -2.58 12.86
CA ILE A 378 22.25 -3.72 12.48
C ILE A 378 21.08 -3.82 13.46
N ASP A 379 19.86 -3.95 12.94
CA ASP A 379 18.64 -4.12 13.74
C ASP A 379 18.18 -5.56 13.83
N GLY A 380 18.60 -6.41 12.88
CA GLY A 380 18.17 -7.79 12.86
C GLY A 380 19.07 -8.73 12.07
N ILE A 381 18.94 -10.01 12.37
CA ILE A 381 19.76 -11.08 11.82
C ILE A 381 18.85 -12.19 11.29
N LEU A 382 19.12 -12.60 10.06
CA LEU A 382 18.56 -13.79 9.45
C LEU A 382 19.51 -14.95 9.78
N LEU A 383 19.23 -15.65 10.89
CA LEU A 383 20.16 -16.59 11.50
C LEU A 383 19.79 -18.04 11.14
N GLY A 384 20.68 -18.69 10.40
CA GLY A 384 20.60 -20.14 10.16
C GLY A 384 21.09 -20.92 11.38
N GLY A 385 20.62 -22.16 11.57
CA GLY A 385 21.07 -23.02 12.67
C GLY A 385 19.95 -23.86 13.26
N SER A 386 20.26 -24.69 14.26
CA SER A 386 19.26 -25.50 14.96
C SER A 386 18.40 -24.67 15.90
N ASP A 387 17.21 -25.18 16.24
CA ASP A 387 16.31 -24.53 17.20
C ASP A 387 16.96 -24.40 18.59
N ASP A 388 17.82 -25.35 18.97
CA ASP A 388 18.60 -25.27 20.21
C ASP A 388 19.62 -24.12 20.21
N LEU A 389 20.23 -23.83 19.05
CA LEU A 389 21.09 -22.66 18.92
C LEU A 389 20.28 -21.38 19.05
N LEU A 390 19.13 -21.29 18.37
CA LEU A 390 18.26 -20.13 18.43
C LEU A 390 17.81 -19.84 19.86
N LYS A 391 17.26 -20.84 20.57
CA LYS A 391 16.85 -20.73 21.98
C LYS A 391 17.97 -20.21 22.88
N ARG A 392 19.22 -20.60 22.59
CA ARG A 392 20.40 -20.19 23.36
C ARG A 392 20.81 -18.75 23.09
N VAL A 393 20.74 -18.27 21.85
CA VAL A 393 21.31 -16.96 21.46
C VAL A 393 20.30 -15.82 21.40
N ILE A 394 19.00 -16.10 21.26
CA ILE A 394 17.95 -15.07 21.22
C ILE A 394 18.01 -14.14 22.44
N PRO A 395 18.10 -14.61 23.70
CA PRO A 395 18.18 -13.72 24.85
C PRO A 395 19.40 -12.78 24.81
N LEU A 396 20.53 -13.26 24.26
CA LEU A 396 21.76 -12.47 24.13
C LEU A 396 21.62 -11.39 23.04
N ALA A 397 20.86 -11.66 21.99
CA ALA A 397 20.57 -10.67 20.95
C ALA A 397 19.56 -9.63 21.44
N ASP A 398 18.57 -10.05 22.23
CA ASP A 398 17.57 -9.17 22.84
C ASP A 398 18.19 -8.14 23.80
N ASP A 399 19.24 -8.51 24.54
CA ASP A 399 20.01 -7.58 25.40
C ASP A 399 20.59 -6.39 24.60
N GLU A 400 20.88 -6.61 23.31
CA GLU A 400 21.41 -5.61 22.38
C GLU A 400 20.33 -5.04 21.44
N ASN A 401 19.06 -5.39 21.67
CA ASN A 401 17.89 -5.01 20.86
C ASN A 401 18.02 -5.42 19.37
N ILE A 402 18.61 -6.59 19.12
CA ILE A 402 18.71 -7.21 17.80
C ILE A 402 17.61 -8.24 17.59
N GLU A 403 16.83 -8.08 16.51
CA GLU A 403 15.82 -9.05 16.13
C GLU A 403 16.44 -10.31 15.50
N ILE A 404 16.10 -11.49 16.00
CA ILE A 404 16.48 -12.75 15.36
C ILE A 404 15.30 -13.33 14.58
N GLN A 405 15.47 -13.51 13.26
CA GLN A 405 14.58 -14.32 12.44
C GLN A 405 15.26 -15.64 12.09
N ALA A 406 14.53 -16.75 12.26
CA ALA A 406 15.02 -18.08 11.96
C ALA A 406 15.08 -18.28 10.44
N TRP A 407 16.29 -18.27 9.87
CA TRP A 407 16.49 -18.58 8.46
C TRP A 407 16.34 -20.09 8.23
N ARG A 408 15.37 -20.49 7.41
CA ARG A 408 15.02 -21.88 7.12
C ARG A 408 14.78 -22.09 5.63
N TRP A 409 15.27 -23.22 5.12
CA TRP A 409 14.97 -23.65 3.77
C TRP A 409 13.60 -24.33 3.74
N MET A 410 12.79 -23.96 2.75
CA MET A 410 11.42 -24.44 2.60
C MET A 410 11.34 -25.62 1.62
N LEU A 411 11.28 -25.33 0.32
CA LEU A 411 11.06 -26.38 -0.67
C LEU A 411 12.35 -27.11 -1.04
N ASN A 412 13.53 -26.53 -0.83
CA ASN A 412 14.80 -27.25 -0.94
C ASN A 412 15.05 -28.06 0.34
N CYS A 413 14.80 -29.37 0.28
CA CYS A 413 14.81 -30.28 1.42
C CYS A 413 15.87 -31.38 1.26
N ASN A 414 16.83 -31.40 2.18
CA ASN A 414 17.86 -32.43 2.28
C ASN A 414 17.68 -33.32 3.52
N ASP A 415 16.51 -33.26 4.15
CA ASP A 415 16.18 -34.06 5.33
C ASP A 415 16.14 -35.54 4.95
N LYS A 416 16.99 -36.35 5.61
CA LYS A 416 17.11 -37.78 5.31
C LYS A 416 15.81 -38.52 5.56
N GLN A 417 15.08 -38.19 6.63
CA GLN A 417 13.84 -38.86 6.96
C GLN A 417 12.78 -38.55 5.90
N VAL A 418 12.67 -37.29 5.45
CA VAL A 418 11.74 -36.92 4.36
C VAL A 418 12.12 -37.61 3.05
N ILE A 419 13.41 -37.74 2.74
CA ILE A 419 13.86 -38.47 1.53
C ILE A 419 13.50 -39.96 1.60
N GLU A 420 13.68 -40.58 2.76
CA GLU A 420 13.45 -42.03 2.95
C GLU A 420 11.96 -42.38 3.03
N GLU A 421 11.16 -41.58 3.74
CA GLU A 421 9.73 -41.82 3.98
C GLU A 421 8.84 -41.29 2.86
N HIS A 422 9.26 -40.19 2.21
CA HIS A 422 8.46 -39.48 1.20
C HIS A 422 9.25 -39.14 -0.08
N PRO A 423 9.93 -40.11 -0.73
CA PRO A 423 10.64 -39.85 -1.98
C PRO A 423 9.69 -39.37 -3.10
N GLU A 424 8.42 -39.76 -3.04
CA GLU A 424 7.38 -39.32 -3.96
C GLU A 424 7.02 -37.86 -3.80
N TRP A 425 7.46 -37.14 -2.75
CA TRP A 425 7.20 -35.71 -2.57
C TRP A 425 8.05 -34.82 -3.46
N TYR A 426 9.18 -35.32 -3.98
CA TYR A 426 10.12 -34.50 -4.72
C TYR A 426 9.60 -34.10 -6.11
N SER A 427 10.04 -32.93 -6.56
CA SER A 427 9.71 -32.34 -7.85
C SER A 427 10.29 -33.16 -8.99
N VAL A 428 9.58 -33.15 -10.12
CA VAL A 428 9.94 -33.88 -11.35
C VAL A 428 10.09 -32.88 -12.49
N SER A 429 11.18 -33.00 -13.25
CA SER A 429 11.46 -32.16 -14.42
C SER A 429 10.59 -32.55 -15.61
N ARG A 430 10.55 -31.72 -16.66
CA ARG A 430 9.82 -31.99 -17.90
C ARG A 430 10.34 -33.23 -18.63
N GLU A 431 11.62 -33.55 -18.47
CA GLU A 431 12.22 -34.82 -18.93
C GLU A 431 11.70 -36.06 -18.17
N GLY A 432 11.01 -35.86 -17.04
CA GLY A 432 10.45 -36.93 -16.21
C GLY A 432 11.37 -37.41 -15.09
N TYR A 433 12.48 -36.70 -14.80
CA TYR A 433 13.40 -37.08 -13.72
C TYR A 433 13.04 -36.41 -12.40
N SER A 434 13.08 -37.18 -11.31
CA SER A 434 12.97 -36.62 -9.95
C SER A 434 14.24 -35.85 -9.56
N CYS A 435 14.10 -34.78 -8.78
CA CYS A 435 15.24 -34.07 -8.18
C CYS A 435 16.09 -34.97 -7.24
N LEU A 436 15.60 -36.13 -6.82
CA LEU A 436 16.41 -37.10 -6.09
C LEU A 436 17.34 -37.91 -7.01
N GLU A 437 16.94 -38.12 -8.25
CA GLU A 437 17.67 -38.91 -9.25
C GLU A 437 18.65 -38.05 -10.04
N LYS A 438 18.19 -36.88 -10.49
CA LYS A 438 18.95 -35.93 -11.31
C LYS A 438 18.77 -34.53 -10.74
N GLN A 439 19.71 -34.10 -9.89
CA GLN A 439 19.67 -32.76 -9.29
C GLN A 439 19.99 -31.67 -10.33
N PRO A 440 19.29 -30.53 -10.31
CA PRO A 440 19.67 -29.38 -11.12
C PRO A 440 20.90 -28.69 -10.50
N TYR A 441 21.91 -28.43 -11.33
CA TYR A 441 23.14 -27.65 -11.07
C TYR A 441 24.07 -28.20 -9.97
N VAL A 442 23.58 -28.42 -8.75
CA VAL A 442 24.36 -28.80 -7.56
C VAL A 442 23.68 -29.94 -6.79
N GLY A 443 24.49 -30.81 -6.16
CA GLY A 443 24.00 -32.06 -5.55
C GLY A 443 23.05 -31.90 -4.35
N TYR A 444 22.93 -30.70 -3.78
CA TYR A 444 22.01 -30.42 -2.69
C TYR A 444 20.67 -29.84 -3.17
N TYR A 445 20.46 -29.59 -4.47
CA TYR A 445 19.19 -29.10 -5.00
C TYR A 445 18.18 -30.26 -5.08
N LYS A 446 17.57 -30.56 -3.93
CA LYS A 446 16.54 -31.59 -3.77
C LYS A 446 15.25 -30.90 -3.36
N TRP A 447 14.32 -30.79 -4.29
CA TRP A 447 13.18 -29.91 -4.12
C TRP A 447 11.88 -30.69 -3.91
N LEU A 448 11.15 -30.36 -2.86
CA LEU A 448 9.78 -30.81 -2.64
C LEU A 448 8.85 -30.18 -3.69
N CYS A 449 7.77 -30.88 -4.02
CA CYS A 449 6.75 -30.42 -4.95
C CYS A 449 5.67 -29.63 -4.18
N PRO A 450 5.47 -28.34 -4.47
CA PRO A 450 4.62 -27.49 -3.65
C PRO A 450 3.13 -27.82 -3.74
N SER A 451 2.70 -28.50 -4.81
CA SER A 451 1.30 -28.90 -5.00
C SER A 451 0.82 -30.00 -4.04
N LYS A 452 1.74 -30.72 -3.36
CA LYS A 452 1.38 -31.90 -2.56
C LYS A 452 0.91 -31.49 -1.18
N GLU A 453 -0.27 -31.98 -0.78
CA GLU A 453 -0.86 -31.71 0.53
C GLU A 453 0.08 -32.07 1.69
N GLY A 454 0.71 -33.25 1.65
CA GLY A 454 1.68 -33.65 2.68
C GLY A 454 2.90 -32.74 2.79
N VAL A 455 3.36 -32.14 1.69
CA VAL A 455 4.43 -31.14 1.70
C VAL A 455 3.95 -29.86 2.40
N ARG A 456 2.74 -29.39 2.08
CA ARG A 456 2.14 -28.22 2.74
C ARG A 456 2.02 -28.45 4.25
N GLU A 457 1.48 -29.59 4.68
CA GLU A 457 1.33 -29.92 6.10
C GLU A 457 2.68 -30.01 6.83
N TYR A 458 3.67 -30.65 6.20
CA TYR A 458 5.03 -30.72 6.72
C TYR A 458 5.61 -29.32 6.94
N LEU A 459 5.56 -28.44 5.93
CA LEU A 459 6.08 -27.08 6.05
C LEU A 459 5.37 -26.27 7.12
N ILE A 460 4.03 -26.33 7.20
CA ILE A 460 3.25 -25.64 8.24
C ILE A 460 3.68 -26.11 9.64
N SER A 461 3.85 -27.43 9.83
CA SER A 461 4.27 -27.98 11.12
C SER A 461 5.65 -27.45 11.56
N ARG A 462 6.60 -27.37 10.63
CA ARG A 462 7.96 -26.87 10.87
C ARG A 462 7.95 -25.38 11.22
N VAL A 463 7.14 -24.60 10.52
CA VAL A 463 6.96 -23.16 10.81
C VAL A 463 6.36 -22.98 12.21
N ARG A 464 5.30 -23.72 12.57
CA ARG A 464 4.69 -23.69 13.91
C ARG A 464 5.69 -24.06 15.01
N GLU A 465 6.46 -25.13 14.81
CA GLU A 465 7.46 -25.59 15.75
C GLU A 465 8.53 -24.50 16.00
N THR A 466 9.11 -23.94 14.95
CA THR A 466 10.14 -22.91 15.10
C THR A 466 9.58 -21.60 15.68
N LEU A 467 8.36 -21.20 15.31
CA LEU A 467 7.71 -20.00 15.89
C LEU A 467 7.34 -20.15 17.37
N SER A 468 7.32 -21.37 17.90
CA SER A 468 7.10 -21.61 19.34
C SER A 468 8.32 -21.25 20.22
N ILE A 469 9.46 -20.93 19.61
CA ILE A 469 10.67 -20.48 20.32
C ILE A 469 10.41 -19.10 20.94
N GLU A 470 10.51 -19.02 22.26
CA GLU A 470 10.36 -17.77 23.01
C GLU A 470 11.37 -16.71 22.56
N GLY A 471 10.91 -15.46 22.40
CA GLY A 471 11.72 -14.32 21.94
C GLY A 471 12.00 -14.27 20.43
N LEU A 472 11.69 -15.33 19.66
CA LEU A 472 11.95 -15.33 18.22
C LEU A 472 11.14 -14.23 17.51
N SER A 473 11.84 -13.37 16.78
CA SER A 473 11.22 -12.22 16.10
C SER A 473 10.55 -12.58 14.78
N GLY A 474 10.94 -13.69 14.17
CA GLY A 474 10.19 -14.28 13.05
C GLY A 474 10.79 -15.50 12.39
N PHE A 475 10.10 -15.99 11.38
CA PHE A 475 10.49 -17.14 10.57
C PHE A 475 10.77 -16.64 9.15
N HIS A 476 12.01 -16.80 8.70
CA HIS A 476 12.48 -16.34 7.40
C HIS A 476 12.57 -17.50 6.41
N MET A 477 11.66 -17.50 5.44
CA MET A 477 11.53 -18.52 4.41
C MET A 477 12.53 -18.28 3.28
N ASP A 478 13.50 -19.18 3.14
CA ASP A 478 14.37 -19.26 1.98
C ASP A 478 13.98 -20.47 1.11
N TYR A 479 14.31 -20.44 -0.17
CA TYR A 479 13.94 -21.47 -1.15
C TYR A 479 12.42 -21.75 -1.22
N ILE A 480 11.57 -20.73 -1.01
CA ILE A 480 10.12 -20.81 -1.24
C ILE A 480 9.78 -20.45 -2.69
N ARG A 481 10.18 -21.35 -3.60
CA ARG A 481 10.11 -21.21 -5.07
C ARG A 481 10.30 -22.57 -5.74
N HIS A 482 10.16 -22.63 -7.07
CA HIS A 482 10.65 -23.77 -7.85
C HIS A 482 12.18 -23.73 -7.98
N PRO A 483 12.83 -24.85 -8.38
CA PRO A 483 14.22 -24.80 -8.83
C PRO A 483 14.39 -23.71 -9.89
N ASP A 484 15.59 -23.13 -9.98
CA ASP A 484 15.93 -22.13 -10.98
C ASP A 484 15.66 -22.69 -12.39
N VAL A 485 14.50 -22.35 -12.96
CA VAL A 485 14.07 -22.81 -14.29
C VAL A 485 14.98 -22.18 -15.34
N ILE A 486 15.42 -20.95 -15.05
CA ILE A 486 16.50 -20.26 -15.73
C ILE A 486 17.43 -19.68 -14.66
N LEU A 487 18.72 -19.99 -14.73
CA LEU A 487 19.72 -19.38 -13.86
C LEU A 487 19.92 -17.89 -14.18
N PRO A 488 20.24 -17.06 -13.18
CA PRO A 488 20.82 -15.75 -13.42
C PRO A 488 22.00 -15.81 -14.38
N ARG A 489 22.06 -14.85 -15.30
CA ARG A 489 22.95 -14.88 -16.48
C ARG A 489 24.43 -15.06 -16.14
N ALA A 490 24.91 -14.46 -15.06
CA ALA A 490 26.33 -14.58 -14.68
C ALA A 490 26.70 -15.98 -14.18
N LEU A 491 25.71 -16.78 -13.73
CA LEU A 491 25.95 -18.14 -13.23
C LEU A 491 26.09 -19.17 -14.35
N TRP A 492 25.73 -18.82 -15.59
CA TRP A 492 25.82 -19.70 -16.75
C TRP A 492 27.24 -20.22 -16.98
N GLU A 493 28.24 -19.33 -16.91
CA GLU A 493 29.65 -19.71 -17.06
C GLU A 493 30.11 -20.63 -15.93
N THR A 494 29.68 -20.38 -14.69
CA THR A 494 29.99 -21.20 -13.51
C THR A 494 29.55 -22.66 -13.69
N TYR A 495 28.42 -22.88 -14.36
CA TYR A 495 27.88 -24.22 -14.62
C TYR A 495 28.20 -24.75 -16.02
N GLY A 496 28.94 -24.00 -16.84
CA GLY A 496 29.25 -24.38 -18.22
C GLY A 496 28.00 -24.54 -19.09
N LEU A 497 26.97 -23.72 -18.85
CA LEU A 497 25.65 -23.79 -19.47
C LEU A 497 25.32 -22.48 -20.19
N VAL A 498 24.44 -22.51 -21.19
CA VAL A 498 23.79 -21.32 -21.77
C VAL A 498 22.30 -21.57 -21.75
N GLN A 499 21.54 -20.84 -20.92
CA GLN A 499 20.14 -21.13 -20.61
C GLN A 499 19.22 -19.98 -21.04
N ASP A 500 19.23 -19.65 -22.33
CA ASP A 500 18.45 -18.57 -22.93
C ASP A 500 16.96 -18.90 -23.15
N HIS A 501 16.54 -20.09 -22.72
CA HIS A 501 15.15 -20.59 -22.77
C HIS A 501 14.89 -21.60 -21.64
N GLU A 502 13.63 -21.98 -21.43
CA GLU A 502 13.25 -23.05 -20.49
C GLU A 502 13.71 -24.41 -21.03
N MET A 503 14.78 -24.94 -20.45
CA MET A 503 15.35 -26.24 -20.78
C MET A 503 14.60 -27.37 -20.05
N PRO A 504 14.14 -28.44 -20.73
CA PRO A 504 13.31 -29.49 -20.12
C PRO A 504 13.91 -30.17 -18.89
N GLU A 505 15.24 -30.29 -18.81
CA GLU A 505 15.95 -30.88 -17.68
C GLU A 505 15.93 -29.99 -16.41
N TYR A 506 15.71 -28.68 -16.57
CA TYR A 506 15.64 -27.68 -15.51
C TYR A 506 14.23 -27.10 -15.32
N ASP A 507 13.27 -27.45 -16.19
CA ASP A 507 11.87 -27.07 -16.09
C ASP A 507 11.10 -28.07 -15.22
N TYR A 508 10.61 -27.64 -14.06
CA TYR A 508 9.97 -28.49 -13.06
C TYR A 508 8.47 -28.27 -12.97
N CYS A 509 7.81 -29.04 -12.09
CA CYS A 509 6.36 -29.12 -11.93
C CYS A 509 5.67 -30.15 -12.87
N TYR A 510 6.40 -31.13 -13.42
CA TYR A 510 5.83 -32.14 -14.32
C TYR A 510 5.56 -33.50 -13.65
N CYS A 511 5.49 -33.54 -12.31
CA CYS A 511 5.10 -34.78 -11.64
C CYS A 511 3.64 -35.13 -11.99
N GLY A 512 3.29 -36.42 -11.87
CA GLY A 512 1.96 -36.91 -12.27
C GLY A 512 0.80 -36.18 -11.59
N HIS A 513 1.00 -35.71 -10.35
CA HIS A 513 0.01 -34.93 -9.61
C HIS A 513 -0.18 -33.54 -10.20
N CYS A 514 0.88 -32.74 -10.38
CA CYS A 514 0.76 -31.40 -10.97
C CYS A 514 0.10 -31.40 -12.35
N ARG A 515 0.47 -32.37 -13.20
CA ARG A 515 -0.12 -32.52 -14.54
C ARG A 515 -1.58 -32.91 -14.48
N ALA A 516 -1.96 -33.82 -13.57
CA ALA A 516 -3.34 -34.22 -13.38
C ALA A 516 -4.19 -33.06 -12.84
N ASP A 517 -3.69 -32.33 -11.85
CA ASP A 517 -4.37 -31.17 -11.28
C ASP A 517 -4.63 -30.10 -12.34
N PHE A 518 -3.59 -29.69 -13.07
CA PHE A 518 -3.71 -28.73 -14.15
C PHE A 518 -4.67 -29.20 -15.24
N LYS A 519 -4.58 -30.47 -15.65
CA LYS A 519 -5.48 -31.04 -16.66
C LYS A 519 -6.93 -31.06 -16.19
N ASN A 520 -7.17 -31.32 -14.91
CA ASN A 520 -8.51 -31.28 -14.34
C ASN A 520 -9.08 -29.85 -14.35
N GLU A 521 -8.24 -28.83 -14.13
CA GLU A 521 -8.65 -27.43 -14.11
C GLU A 521 -8.84 -26.84 -15.52
N HIS A 522 -7.94 -27.14 -16.45
CA HIS A 522 -7.86 -26.46 -17.76
C HIS A 522 -8.19 -27.37 -18.96
N GLY A 523 -8.32 -28.68 -18.77
CA GLY A 523 -8.81 -29.62 -19.78
C GLY A 523 -7.75 -30.24 -20.71
N TYR A 524 -6.46 -29.94 -20.53
CA TYR A 524 -5.36 -30.51 -21.33
C TYR A 524 -4.08 -30.73 -20.51
N ASP A 525 -3.17 -31.58 -20.99
CA ASP A 525 -1.90 -31.88 -20.30
C ASP A 525 -0.80 -30.92 -20.79
N PRO A 526 0.01 -30.31 -19.90
CA PRO A 526 1.08 -29.41 -20.33
C PRO A 526 2.17 -30.12 -21.15
N LEU A 527 2.31 -31.45 -21.06
CA LEU A 527 3.22 -32.19 -21.93
C LEU A 527 2.73 -32.34 -23.38
N ASP A 528 1.44 -32.09 -23.65
CA ASP A 528 0.90 -32.10 -25.01
C ASP A 528 1.26 -30.80 -25.77
N LEU A 529 1.80 -29.79 -25.07
CA LEU A 529 2.22 -28.51 -25.64
C LEU A 529 3.65 -28.57 -26.19
N GLU A 530 3.84 -27.99 -27.37
CA GLU A 530 5.18 -27.76 -27.94
C GLU A 530 5.95 -26.72 -27.08
N HIS A 531 5.28 -25.59 -26.78
CA HIS A 531 5.82 -24.45 -26.02
C HIS A 531 5.01 -24.17 -24.73
N PRO A 532 5.15 -25.02 -23.68
CA PRO A 532 4.46 -24.79 -22.40
C PRO A 532 4.94 -23.53 -21.68
N ASP A 533 6.12 -23.02 -21.99
CA ASP A 533 6.65 -21.73 -21.52
C ASP A 533 5.80 -20.54 -22.00
N GLN A 534 5.12 -20.68 -23.14
CA GLN A 534 4.25 -19.64 -23.70
C GLN A 534 2.80 -19.73 -23.21
N ASP A 535 2.42 -20.85 -22.60
CA ASP A 535 1.05 -21.04 -22.10
C ASP A 535 0.82 -20.24 -20.81
N SER A 536 -0.14 -19.32 -20.85
CA SER A 536 -0.43 -18.45 -19.71
C SER A 536 -1.07 -19.19 -18.55
N ALA A 537 -1.90 -20.21 -18.81
CA ALA A 537 -2.55 -20.98 -17.76
C ALA A 537 -1.53 -21.83 -17.01
N TRP A 538 -0.63 -22.51 -17.73
CA TRP A 538 0.43 -23.33 -17.14
C TRP A 538 1.42 -22.51 -16.32
N ARG A 539 1.79 -21.32 -16.80
CA ARG A 539 2.60 -20.38 -16.01
C ARG A 539 1.86 -19.95 -14.74
N GLN A 540 0.60 -19.55 -14.84
CA GLN A 540 -0.17 -19.09 -13.68
C GLN A 540 -0.37 -20.21 -12.65
N TYR A 541 -0.70 -21.44 -13.09
CA TYR A 541 -0.77 -22.61 -12.21
C TYR A 541 0.53 -22.81 -11.41
N ARG A 542 1.71 -22.72 -12.07
CA ARG A 542 3.02 -22.85 -11.40
C ARG A 542 3.29 -21.72 -10.39
N TYR A 543 2.80 -20.52 -10.64
CA TYR A 543 2.86 -19.41 -9.68
C TYR A 543 1.96 -19.68 -8.47
N ASP A 544 0.73 -20.11 -8.74
CA ASP A 544 -0.32 -20.29 -7.74
C ASP A 544 0.03 -21.40 -6.75
N ILE A 545 0.61 -22.52 -7.19
CA ILE A 545 0.99 -23.60 -6.26
C ILE A 545 2.07 -23.18 -5.25
N VAL A 546 2.98 -22.26 -5.62
CA VAL A 546 3.95 -21.69 -4.67
C VAL A 546 3.26 -20.69 -3.75
N SER A 547 2.47 -19.77 -4.31
CA SER A 547 1.73 -18.75 -3.56
C SER A 547 0.74 -19.36 -2.58
N ASN A 548 0.11 -20.47 -2.93
CA ASN A 548 -0.82 -21.20 -2.09
C ASN A 548 -0.13 -21.69 -0.81
N ILE A 549 1.13 -22.11 -0.85
CA ILE A 549 1.86 -22.47 0.39
C ILE A 549 1.98 -21.27 1.31
N VAL A 550 2.42 -20.13 0.79
CA VAL A 550 2.64 -18.92 1.58
C VAL A 550 1.32 -18.40 2.16
N ASN A 551 0.28 -18.31 1.33
CA ASN A 551 -1.04 -17.85 1.78
C ASN A 551 -1.69 -18.84 2.75
N SER A 552 -1.43 -20.15 2.62
CA SER A 552 -1.94 -21.15 3.57
C SER A 552 -1.34 -21.01 4.96
N LEU A 553 -0.07 -20.57 5.06
CA LEU A 553 0.56 -20.32 6.36
C LEU A 553 -0.16 -19.19 7.13
N GLU A 554 -0.71 -18.21 6.42
CA GLU A 554 -1.52 -17.15 7.04
C GLU A 554 -2.81 -17.71 7.65
N GLU A 555 -3.54 -18.54 6.90
CA GLU A 555 -4.82 -19.12 7.33
C GLU A 555 -4.65 -20.06 8.54
N GLU A 556 -3.53 -20.77 8.57
CA GLU A 556 -3.26 -21.88 9.49
C GLU A 556 -2.51 -21.47 10.77
N LEU A 557 -1.93 -20.28 10.80
CA LEU A 557 -1.26 -19.73 11.98
C LEU A 557 -2.19 -18.76 12.71
N ASN A 558 -2.00 -18.61 14.02
CA ASN A 558 -2.77 -17.63 14.79
C ASN A 558 -2.40 -16.19 14.37
N ASN A 559 -3.27 -15.23 14.74
CA ASN A 559 -3.13 -13.81 14.39
C ASN A 559 -1.81 -13.15 14.80
N THR A 560 -1.09 -13.72 15.77
CA THR A 560 0.21 -13.18 16.22
C THR A 560 1.40 -13.80 15.51
N ASP A 561 1.29 -15.05 15.05
CA ASP A 561 2.40 -15.81 14.50
C ASP A 561 2.55 -15.65 12.99
N TYR A 562 1.47 -15.57 12.21
CA TYR A 562 1.61 -15.29 10.76
C TYR A 562 2.25 -13.91 10.51
N LYS A 563 1.99 -12.94 11.40
CA LYS A 563 2.59 -11.60 11.36
C LYS A 563 4.11 -11.60 11.60
N LYS A 564 4.73 -12.77 11.78
CA LYS A 564 6.17 -12.94 11.95
C LYS A 564 6.84 -13.62 10.75
N LEU A 565 6.11 -13.90 9.67
CA LEU A 565 6.66 -14.55 8.48
C LEU A 565 7.37 -13.54 7.58
N SER A 566 8.53 -13.90 7.07
CA SER A 566 9.24 -13.16 6.02
C SER A 566 9.81 -14.12 4.98
N ALA A 567 10.23 -13.60 3.83
CA ALA A 567 10.77 -14.44 2.76
C ALA A 567 11.95 -13.82 2.03
N ALA A 568 12.91 -14.67 1.66
CA ALA A 568 13.89 -14.39 0.62
C ALA A 568 13.26 -14.59 -0.74
N VAL A 569 13.32 -13.55 -1.57
CA VAL A 569 12.67 -13.54 -2.88
C VAL A 569 13.65 -13.18 -3.99
N PHE A 570 13.35 -13.58 -5.22
CA PHE A 570 14.11 -13.13 -6.39
C PHE A 570 13.83 -11.64 -6.70
N PRO A 571 14.74 -10.94 -7.40
CA PRO A 571 14.83 -9.48 -7.38
C PRO A 571 13.52 -8.69 -7.61
N SER A 572 13.02 -8.60 -8.85
CA SER A 572 11.71 -7.97 -9.15
C SER A 572 10.64 -9.05 -9.31
N PRO A 573 9.33 -8.71 -9.20
CA PRO A 573 8.25 -9.65 -9.46
C PRO A 573 8.35 -10.34 -10.82
N GLU A 574 8.71 -9.58 -11.86
CA GLU A 574 8.88 -10.10 -13.22
C GLU A 574 10.04 -11.10 -13.31
N ILE A 575 11.21 -10.75 -12.76
CA ILE A 575 12.38 -11.64 -12.74
C ILE A 575 12.06 -12.89 -11.91
N ALA A 576 11.40 -12.74 -10.76
CA ALA A 576 11.07 -13.83 -9.87
C ALA A 576 10.07 -14.83 -10.50
N ARG A 577 9.02 -14.34 -11.18
CA ARG A 577 8.11 -15.20 -11.95
C ARG A 577 8.83 -15.92 -13.08
N THR A 578 9.69 -15.21 -13.81
CA THR A 578 10.38 -15.73 -15.00
C THR A 578 11.45 -16.76 -14.68
N LEU A 579 12.24 -16.55 -13.63
CA LEU A 579 13.37 -17.44 -13.32
C LEU A 579 12.97 -18.59 -12.40
N VAL A 580 12.06 -18.35 -11.44
CA VAL A 580 11.83 -19.28 -10.32
C VAL A 580 10.37 -19.50 -9.94
N ARG A 581 9.42 -18.98 -10.74
CA ARG A 581 7.97 -19.12 -10.52
C ARG A 581 7.48 -18.55 -9.18
N GLN A 582 8.14 -17.50 -8.69
CA GLN A 582 7.79 -16.87 -7.43
C GLN A 582 6.99 -15.58 -7.69
N ASP A 583 5.72 -15.56 -7.28
CA ASP A 583 4.75 -14.46 -7.49
C ASP A 583 4.55 -13.67 -6.18
N TRP A 584 5.67 -13.21 -5.61
CA TRP A 584 5.75 -12.75 -4.23
C TRP A 584 5.05 -11.42 -3.95
N ASP A 585 4.84 -10.60 -4.98
CA ASP A 585 4.05 -9.38 -4.93
C ASP A 585 2.57 -9.68 -4.64
N LYS A 586 2.07 -10.90 -4.93
CA LYS A 586 0.68 -11.29 -4.63
C LYS A 586 0.49 -11.98 -3.28
N TRP A 587 1.56 -12.22 -2.52
CA TRP A 587 1.45 -12.86 -1.21
C TRP A 587 0.87 -11.89 -0.19
N ARG A 588 -0.16 -12.32 0.54
CA ARG A 588 -1.04 -11.41 1.30
C ARG A 588 -0.42 -10.88 2.58
N SER A 589 0.22 -11.75 3.36
CA SER A 589 0.45 -11.50 4.79
C SER A 589 1.86 -11.79 5.29
N LEU A 590 2.87 -11.50 4.47
CA LEU A 590 4.23 -11.42 4.97
C LEU A 590 4.43 -10.15 5.79
N ARG A 591 5.19 -10.29 6.87
CA ARG A 591 5.68 -9.17 7.66
C ARG A 591 6.67 -8.33 6.85
N GLU A 592 7.56 -8.97 6.11
CA GLU A 592 8.72 -8.36 5.45
C GLU A 592 9.15 -9.23 4.25
N VAL A 593 9.73 -8.62 3.19
CA VAL A 593 10.36 -9.35 2.07
C VAL A 593 11.78 -8.88 1.81
N PHE A 594 12.62 -9.82 1.36
CA PHE A 594 14.05 -9.65 1.19
C PHE A 594 14.47 -10.05 -0.24
N PRO A 595 14.25 -9.20 -1.25
CA PRO A 595 14.68 -9.48 -2.62
C PRO A 595 16.20 -9.56 -2.70
N MET A 596 16.71 -10.65 -3.27
CA MET A 596 18.13 -10.91 -3.49
C MET A 596 18.62 -10.15 -4.74
N ILE A 597 18.75 -8.82 -4.62
CA ILE A 597 19.15 -7.91 -5.71
C ILE A 597 20.68 -7.95 -5.90
N TYR A 598 21.18 -9.15 -6.20
CA TYR A 598 22.60 -9.44 -6.36
C TYR A 598 23.02 -9.07 -7.78
N HIS A 599 23.17 -7.77 -8.06
CA HIS A 599 23.44 -7.21 -9.41
C HIS A 599 24.52 -7.99 -10.21
N SER A 600 25.58 -8.43 -9.55
CA SER A 600 26.65 -9.23 -10.18
C SER A 600 26.19 -10.58 -10.72
N PHE A 601 25.12 -11.18 -10.20
CA PHE A 601 24.55 -12.44 -10.71
C PHE A 601 23.81 -12.23 -12.03
N TYR A 602 23.48 -10.98 -12.36
CA TYR A 602 22.75 -10.57 -13.55
C TYR A 602 23.64 -9.87 -14.58
N ASN A 603 24.93 -9.66 -14.28
CA ASN A 603 25.87 -8.82 -15.04
C ASN A 603 25.41 -7.35 -15.14
N GLU A 604 24.76 -6.87 -14.09
CA GLU A 604 24.22 -5.50 -14.02
C GLU A 604 25.10 -4.61 -13.15
N ASP A 605 24.87 -3.29 -13.19
CA ASP A 605 25.61 -2.29 -12.42
C ASP A 605 24.84 -1.81 -11.17
N LEU A 606 25.36 -0.81 -10.47
CA LEU A 606 24.73 -0.29 -9.24
C LEU A 606 23.38 0.41 -9.46
N PRO A 607 23.18 1.25 -10.50
CA PRO A 607 21.87 1.79 -10.84
C PRO A 607 20.75 0.76 -10.94
N TRP A 608 21.03 -0.43 -11.50
CA TRP A 608 20.06 -1.53 -11.58
C TRP A 608 19.47 -1.92 -10.22
N ILE A 609 20.25 -1.81 -9.13
CA ILE A 609 19.75 -2.06 -7.77
C ILE A 609 18.56 -1.14 -7.47
N GLY A 610 18.64 0.13 -7.85
CA GLY A 610 17.58 1.11 -7.63
C GLY A 610 16.34 0.82 -8.47
N GLU A 611 16.52 0.48 -9.75
CA GLU A 611 15.42 0.12 -10.66
C GLU A 611 14.63 -1.08 -10.15
N ILE A 612 15.32 -2.14 -9.75
CA ILE A 612 14.68 -3.35 -9.23
C ILE A 612 14.06 -3.14 -7.85
N THR A 613 14.73 -2.38 -6.99
CA THR A 613 14.18 -2.01 -5.67
C THR A 613 12.89 -1.23 -5.85
N TRP A 614 12.89 -0.22 -6.73
CA TRP A 614 11.71 0.57 -7.04
C TRP A 614 10.60 -0.30 -7.61
N ALA A 615 10.88 -1.20 -8.56
CA ALA A 615 9.89 -2.11 -9.12
C ALA A 615 9.25 -3.01 -8.05
N GLY A 616 10.04 -3.47 -7.07
CA GLY A 616 9.52 -4.24 -5.95
C GLY A 616 8.69 -3.41 -4.97
N VAL A 617 9.16 -2.22 -4.60
CA VAL A 617 8.43 -1.28 -3.73
C VAL A 617 7.11 -0.86 -4.38
N TYR A 618 7.16 -0.57 -5.69
CA TYR A 618 6.01 -0.26 -6.54
C TYR A 618 4.98 -1.39 -6.48
N ALA A 619 5.41 -2.65 -6.69
CA ALA A 619 4.51 -3.78 -6.73
C ALA A 619 3.89 -4.12 -5.36
N LEU A 620 4.62 -3.88 -4.27
CA LEU A 620 4.11 -4.11 -2.92
C LEU A 620 3.20 -2.99 -2.42
N ASN A 621 3.37 -1.79 -2.94
CA ASN A 621 2.54 -0.64 -2.61
C ASN A 621 2.42 -0.42 -1.08
N ASP A 622 3.56 -0.35 -0.40
CA ASP A 622 3.65 -0.16 1.06
C ASP A 622 2.96 -1.22 1.95
N ARG A 623 2.33 -2.24 1.36
CA ARG A 623 1.66 -3.33 2.06
C ARG A 623 2.64 -4.20 2.85
N ILE A 624 3.81 -4.46 2.27
CA ILE A 624 4.88 -5.24 2.88
C ILE A 624 6.20 -4.46 2.79
N PRO A 625 6.89 -4.21 3.92
CA PRO A 625 8.25 -3.68 3.94
C PRO A 625 9.23 -4.51 3.09
N LEU A 626 9.96 -3.82 2.21
CA LEU A 626 10.99 -4.42 1.37
C LEU A 626 12.39 -4.03 1.86
N TYR A 627 13.24 -5.03 2.08
CA TYR A 627 14.64 -4.85 2.46
C TYR A 627 15.56 -5.33 1.34
N THR A 628 16.23 -4.39 0.67
CA THR A 628 17.06 -4.69 -0.50
C THR A 628 18.25 -5.57 -0.14
N GLY A 629 18.29 -6.77 -0.69
CA GLY A 629 19.37 -7.74 -0.49
C GLY A 629 20.63 -7.37 -1.29
N LEU A 630 21.73 -7.11 -0.61
CA LEU A 630 23.02 -6.72 -1.19
C LEU A 630 24.04 -7.86 -1.04
N TYR A 631 24.61 -8.29 -2.18
CA TYR A 631 25.67 -9.31 -2.20
C TYR A 631 27.04 -8.69 -1.94
N ILE A 632 27.47 -8.74 -0.69
CA ILE A 632 28.72 -8.14 -0.21
C ILE A 632 29.96 -8.60 -0.98
N PRO A 633 30.14 -9.89 -1.35
CA PRO A 633 31.35 -10.31 -2.07
C PRO A 633 31.58 -9.60 -3.42
N ALA A 634 30.54 -8.99 -4.00
CA ALA A 634 30.63 -8.26 -5.26
C ALA A 634 30.68 -6.73 -5.10
N LEU A 635 30.73 -6.22 -3.87
CA LEU A 635 30.74 -4.79 -3.58
C LEU A 635 32.04 -4.42 -2.89
N THR A 636 32.74 -3.39 -3.38
CA THR A 636 33.77 -2.72 -2.58
C THR A 636 33.13 -1.90 -1.45
N PRO A 637 33.88 -1.45 -0.42
CA PRO A 637 33.32 -0.61 0.65
C PRO A 637 32.62 0.66 0.14
N LYS A 638 33.18 1.29 -0.90
CA LYS A 638 32.58 2.48 -1.52
C LYS A 638 31.27 2.15 -2.24
N GLU A 639 31.24 1.05 -2.98
CA GLU A 639 30.05 0.59 -3.70
C GLU A 639 28.96 0.13 -2.75
N LEU A 640 29.30 -0.51 -1.63
CA LEU A 640 28.34 -0.82 -0.56
C LEU A 640 27.65 0.46 -0.05
N SER A 641 28.41 1.51 0.25
CA SER A 641 27.84 2.80 0.67
C SER A 641 26.91 3.41 -0.38
N LEU A 642 27.23 3.23 -1.67
CA LEU A 642 26.42 3.74 -2.77
C LEU A 642 25.16 2.90 -2.99
N ALA A 643 25.27 1.58 -2.94
CA ALA A 643 24.16 0.65 -3.09
C ALA A 643 23.09 0.85 -2.00
N ILE A 644 23.50 1.09 -0.75
CA ILE A 644 22.57 1.40 0.35
C ILE A 644 21.81 2.70 0.07
N MET A 645 22.50 3.73 -0.41
CA MET A 645 21.87 5.00 -0.76
C MET A 645 20.86 4.82 -1.90
N ILE A 646 21.27 4.13 -2.98
CA ILE A 646 20.41 3.83 -4.13
C ILE A 646 19.15 3.06 -3.70
N ALA A 647 19.30 2.03 -2.85
CA ALA A 647 18.17 1.23 -2.38
C ALA A 647 17.17 2.04 -1.53
N ILE A 648 17.68 2.87 -0.61
CA ILE A 648 16.81 3.68 0.26
C ILE A 648 16.13 4.80 -0.55
N ASP A 649 16.86 5.46 -1.44
CA ASP A 649 16.30 6.51 -2.32
C ASP A 649 15.26 5.93 -3.29
N ALA A 650 15.36 4.64 -3.64
CA ALA A 650 14.36 3.90 -4.41
C ALA A 650 13.14 3.45 -3.58
N GLY A 651 13.08 3.79 -2.29
CA GLY A 651 11.91 3.59 -1.42
C GLY A 651 11.94 2.34 -0.53
N ALA A 652 13.06 1.61 -0.47
CA ALA A 652 13.18 0.45 0.41
C ALA A 652 13.00 0.82 1.89
N SER A 653 12.40 -0.09 2.67
CA SER A 653 12.35 0.01 4.13
C SER A 653 13.72 -0.23 4.79
N GLY A 654 14.73 -0.56 3.98
CA GLY A 654 16.13 -0.68 4.37
C GLY A 654 16.88 -1.68 3.51
N VAL A 655 17.93 -2.28 4.07
CA VAL A 655 18.82 -3.20 3.36
C VAL A 655 19.05 -4.50 4.13
N SER A 656 19.42 -5.56 3.43
CA SER A 656 19.86 -6.83 3.99
C SER A 656 21.19 -7.24 3.38
N LEU A 657 22.19 -7.50 4.22
CA LEU A 657 23.56 -7.78 3.78
C LEU A 657 23.78 -9.30 3.68
N PHE A 658 24.20 -9.79 2.51
CA PHE A 658 24.58 -11.18 2.29
C PHE A 658 26.04 -11.27 1.81
N ASP A 659 26.98 -11.83 2.55
CA ASP A 659 26.86 -12.45 3.88
C ASP A 659 27.80 -11.80 4.91
N TYR A 660 27.55 -12.10 6.18
CA TYR A 660 28.34 -11.59 7.31
C TYR A 660 29.84 -11.86 7.21
N ASN A 661 30.26 -13.02 6.70
CA ASN A 661 31.67 -13.40 6.66
C ASN A 661 32.44 -12.65 5.56
N ALA A 662 31.73 -12.08 4.58
CA ALA A 662 32.33 -11.25 3.54
C ALA A 662 32.63 -9.80 3.98
N MET A 663 32.10 -9.36 5.13
CA MET A 663 32.29 -8.00 5.62
C MET A 663 33.68 -7.80 6.23
N THR A 664 34.51 -6.97 5.60
CA THR A 664 35.77 -6.48 6.19
C THR A 664 35.54 -5.29 7.11
N ASP A 665 36.54 -4.89 7.90
CA ASP A 665 36.45 -3.70 8.76
C ASP A 665 36.14 -2.42 7.95
N GLU A 666 36.68 -2.29 6.73
CA GLU A 666 36.39 -1.17 5.82
C GLU A 666 34.94 -1.20 5.32
N HIS A 667 34.37 -2.38 5.08
CA HIS A 667 32.95 -2.51 4.74
C HIS A 667 32.06 -2.08 5.92
N TRP A 668 32.42 -2.47 7.14
CA TRP A 668 31.68 -2.05 8.34
C TRP A 668 31.72 -0.54 8.53
N GLU A 669 32.89 0.09 8.36
CA GLU A 669 33.00 1.54 8.43
C GLU A 669 32.13 2.23 7.37
N ALA A 670 32.19 1.78 6.11
CA ALA A 670 31.40 2.35 5.02
C ALA A 670 29.89 2.17 5.21
N PHE A 671 29.48 0.98 5.68
CA PHE A 671 28.10 0.67 6.04
C PHE A 671 27.62 1.57 7.18
N THR A 672 28.34 1.61 8.31
CA THR A 672 27.94 2.38 9.49
C THR A 672 27.84 3.88 9.21
N ASN A 673 28.80 4.43 8.46
CA ASN A 673 28.77 5.85 8.07
C ASN A 673 27.59 6.18 7.16
N ARG A 674 27.10 5.20 6.38
CA ARG A 674 25.95 5.38 5.50
C ARG A 674 24.63 5.18 6.22
N ILE A 675 24.44 4.06 6.91
CA ILE A 675 23.16 3.68 7.51
C ILE A 675 22.73 4.66 8.62
N ARG A 676 23.68 5.22 9.38
CA ARG A 676 23.43 6.22 10.43
C ARG A 676 22.90 7.57 9.89
N LYS A 677 22.92 7.80 8.57
CA LYS A 677 22.28 8.99 7.99
C LYS A 677 20.77 8.84 7.83
N TYR A 678 20.27 7.61 7.95
CA TYR A 678 18.86 7.25 7.76
C TYR A 678 18.19 6.77 9.06
N LYS A 679 18.94 6.75 10.16
CA LYS A 679 18.47 6.44 11.52
C LYS A 679 18.69 7.66 12.38
#